data_AF-A0A7C3W611-F1
#
_entry.id   AF-A0A7C3W611-F1
#
_cell.length_a   1.000
_cell.length_b   1.000
_cell.length_c   1.000
_cell.angle_alpha   90.00
_cell.angle_beta   90.00
_cell.angle_gamma   90.00
#
_symmetry.space_group_name_H-M   'P 1'
#
loop_
_entity.id
_entity.type
_entity.pdbx_description
1 polymer ?
#
loop_
_entity_poly.entity_id
_entity_poly.type
_entity_poly.pdbx_seq_one_letter_code
_entity_poly.pdbx_strand_id
1 'polypeptide(L)'
;MATPPGGNPPGGVAGRQAAWQPLRHTRRNASPQQAMRDLRTLALTLVLQIAFLLTPTMGWPRAQAQDQETTVPLVASHREGVTLTWTPPPYRIASVRMDGMTYSRVEMEGVPPAGMPGTPQLPLYSALIGLPPAATARLEVLQLEVERVHLPYPPLPMAPPHLSPQMEGAPRDERLRRDDTIYASDAFYPGEAIALSSPATVRGHRVVALRVYPLRVNPMRGELEVIRHVQLAVRFSRAAPEDGLSGQSSVNDPVRQALAGVLLNPEAAGWTESPVLRAGGAQAPQPAAVGAQASSGQIKVLVGEPGLYALSFSTLQAAGVPVESINPTTFRITHGYPRQEIAIRIEGTRILFYAVPASSRYTDKDAYFLSYGGTEGLRMSTRSGNPAGLPEGIAHRTVVVEQNHYYDSHYAARDGDHWYWDKLQRPDRASADYAIPLDAPRTDTSATLTVWLHGYTDPSANPDHHVRFTFNGSTVGEQTWDGARAITATFSVPGSWLRAGDNQVGLSLPGLNGVTVEGSWLDAIALRYATRHVSGQVAVQGETGRKRYVFTLNDPGSHRIYLPLIQRAAGAAAAQESQESEVAQATASAVAVYDITQPLQPKIVTDFAWDGSTLIVGDAEALPAEYLIVPTGHEKTPLALQPVKTVSTPSGGADYIVITHPNFRTAAEHLASHRARQGLRTAVVDVEAVYDTFGTGRLDPQAIRNFLAYAYNNWPRPAPYYVVLLGDGSYDFKNYSGYDPPTYVPPFLADVDPWWGETAADNRLVTLEGDDALPDMLIGRLPANTSAEASAMVDKIIAYEAKAVEPWFLQQLIVADNPDDAGNFHAEGDQAYTYAGTPFSPVRLYYSQSATQPYMYSDPNALKNDLLRHLNDGVGLVTYFGHSSWHQWAVENLFHINDVARLNNQTRLPLALEMTCFTAFFHHPQYATLDESLVRRAQGGVVAAWGSTGLGVTVGHSRLHHGFYTAVRAGHGGARLGSGTLAGKLEVWSSGVDLDLLDTFTLLGDPATIVRFNDLPEFQRIFLPVVRK
;
A
#
# COMPACT_ATOMS: atom_id res chain seq x y z
N MET A 1 53.21 33.78 29.77
CA MET A 1 54.50 33.10 30.06
C MET A 1 54.62 31.98 29.04
N ALA A 2 55.50 32.07 28.04
CA ALA A 2 56.97 32.00 28.08
C ALA A 2 57.48 30.56 27.84
N THR A 3 58.24 30.41 26.76
CA THR A 3 58.79 29.21 26.06
C THR A 3 60.27 28.98 26.46
N PRO A 4 61.17 28.31 25.67
CA PRO A 4 61.13 27.10 24.80
C PRO A 4 62.05 26.01 25.46
N PRO A 5 63.02 25.28 24.81
CA PRO A 5 63.17 24.63 23.48
C PRO A 5 63.22 23.07 23.62
N GLY A 6 63.73 22.19 22.74
CA GLY A 6 64.29 22.19 21.36
C GLY A 6 64.59 20.72 20.95
N GLY A 7 64.95 20.31 19.72
CA GLY A 7 65.30 20.98 18.46
C GLY A 7 65.16 20.03 17.24
N ASN A 8 65.74 20.40 16.07
CA ASN A 8 65.30 20.01 14.70
C ASN A 8 66.52 19.50 13.84
N PRO A 9 66.55 19.43 12.47
CA PRO A 9 66.03 18.41 11.52
C PRO A 9 67.11 17.82 10.52
N PRO A 10 67.02 17.83 9.15
CA PRO A 10 66.33 16.91 8.20
C PRO A 10 67.19 16.30 7.02
N GLY A 11 66.57 15.51 6.12
CA GLY A 11 66.91 15.37 4.66
C GLY A 11 67.02 13.92 4.12
N GLY A 12 66.70 13.55 2.87
CA GLY A 12 65.99 14.24 1.77
C GLY A 12 66.14 13.58 0.36
N VAL A 13 65.01 13.30 -0.32
CA VAL A 13 64.77 13.32 -1.80
C VAL A 13 65.30 12.19 -2.77
N ALA A 14 64.33 11.40 -3.30
CA ALA A 14 64.06 10.90 -4.69
C ALA A 14 65.11 10.20 -5.63
N GLY A 15 64.63 9.27 -6.51
CA GLY A 15 65.40 8.89 -7.72
C GLY A 15 65.03 7.63 -8.58
N ARG A 16 63.87 7.61 -9.24
CA ARG A 16 63.49 6.92 -10.52
C ARG A 16 64.23 5.67 -11.12
N GLN A 17 63.38 4.67 -11.47
CA GLN A 17 63.21 3.95 -12.77
C GLN A 17 64.32 3.12 -13.49
N ALA A 18 63.93 1.85 -13.78
CA ALA A 18 64.09 1.12 -15.07
C ALA A 18 65.52 0.68 -15.53
N ALA A 19 65.74 -0.37 -16.34
CA ALA A 19 64.92 -1.42 -16.96
C ALA A 19 65.82 -2.60 -17.44
N TRP A 20 65.27 -3.53 -18.26
CA TRP A 20 65.94 -4.49 -19.17
C TRP A 20 66.29 -5.92 -18.68
N GLN A 21 65.38 -6.85 -18.99
CA GLN A 21 65.68 -8.22 -19.47
C GLN A 21 66.48 -8.17 -20.80
N PRO A 22 67.20 -9.23 -21.25
CA PRO A 22 66.56 -10.27 -22.10
C PRO A 22 67.17 -11.71 -22.15
N LEU A 23 66.26 -12.70 -22.15
CA LEU A 23 66.14 -13.85 -23.09
C LEU A 23 67.21 -14.98 -23.26
N ARG A 24 66.64 -16.20 -23.48
CA ARG A 24 67.11 -17.35 -24.32
C ARG A 24 68.25 -18.24 -23.76
N HIS A 25 68.32 -19.56 -24.02
CA HIS A 25 67.36 -20.59 -24.52
C HIS A 25 67.99 -22.01 -24.35
N THR A 26 67.32 -23.08 -24.83
CA THR A 26 67.82 -24.47 -25.04
C THR A 26 68.14 -25.34 -23.80
N ARG A 27 68.20 -26.69 -23.87
CA ARG A 27 67.30 -27.74 -24.45
C ARG A 27 67.89 -29.13 -24.09
N ARG A 28 67.02 -30.11 -23.79
CA ARG A 28 67.17 -31.58 -24.00
C ARG A 28 68.15 -32.45 -23.17
N ASN A 29 67.55 -33.49 -22.57
CA ASN A 29 67.87 -34.93 -22.62
C ASN A 29 69.27 -35.46 -22.19
N ALA A 30 69.29 -36.37 -21.21
CA ALA A 30 69.31 -37.84 -21.45
C ALA A 30 69.12 -38.66 -20.15
N SER A 31 68.60 -39.90 -20.28
CA SER A 31 68.42 -40.93 -19.24
C SER A 31 69.62 -41.95 -19.28
N PRO A 32 69.67 -43.18 -18.67
CA PRO A 32 68.61 -44.18 -18.39
C PRO A 32 68.76 -45.09 -17.12
N GLN A 33 67.96 -46.19 -17.08
CA GLN A 33 67.95 -47.37 -16.17
C GLN A 33 67.25 -47.17 -14.80
N GLN A 34 66.17 -47.88 -14.41
CA GLN A 34 65.36 -48.97 -14.99
C GLN A 34 66.08 -50.31 -15.31
N ALA A 35 65.93 -51.31 -14.41
CA ALA A 35 65.29 -52.61 -14.68
C ALA A 35 65.28 -53.55 -13.44
N MET A 36 64.29 -54.46 -13.40
CA MET A 36 64.14 -55.61 -12.47
C MET A 36 63.89 -55.36 -10.97
N ARG A 37 62.61 -55.34 -10.59
CA ARG A 37 62.04 -56.37 -9.70
C ARG A 37 60.51 -56.38 -9.75
N ASP A 38 59.98 -57.32 -10.52
CA ASP A 38 58.56 -57.66 -10.57
C ASP A 38 58.09 -58.38 -9.29
N LEU A 39 56.76 -58.59 -9.21
CA LEU A 39 56.06 -59.56 -8.36
C LEU A 39 56.07 -59.29 -6.85
N ARG A 40 55.14 -58.44 -6.39
CA ARG A 40 54.24 -58.66 -5.20
C ARG A 40 53.38 -57.42 -4.86
N THR A 41 52.25 -57.24 -5.55
CA THR A 41 50.93 -56.77 -5.03
C THR A 41 49.93 -56.60 -6.19
N LEU A 42 49.61 -57.72 -6.86
CA LEU A 42 48.51 -57.80 -7.83
C LEU A 42 47.70 -59.07 -7.51
N ALA A 43 47.14 -59.10 -6.30
CA ALA A 43 46.50 -60.26 -5.70
C ALA A 43 45.48 -59.88 -4.60
N LEU A 44 44.58 -58.93 -4.88
CA LEU A 44 43.40 -58.68 -4.04
C LEU A 44 42.19 -58.13 -4.82
N THR A 45 41.95 -58.67 -6.02
CA THR A 45 40.83 -58.20 -6.87
C THR A 45 40.22 -59.30 -7.77
N LEU A 46 40.48 -60.59 -7.49
CA LEU A 46 39.99 -61.70 -8.33
C LEU A 46 39.79 -63.03 -7.58
N VAL A 47 39.10 -63.02 -6.43
CA VAL A 47 38.70 -64.27 -5.69
C VAL A 47 37.24 -64.21 -5.18
N LEU A 48 36.40 -63.33 -5.73
CA LEU A 48 34.98 -63.19 -5.31
C LEU A 48 34.01 -63.09 -6.50
N GLN A 49 34.37 -63.75 -7.61
CA GLN A 49 33.42 -64.20 -8.64
C GLN A 49 33.71 -65.66 -8.97
N ILE A 50 32.67 -66.41 -9.33
CA ILE A 50 32.68 -67.88 -9.60
C ILE A 50 32.82 -68.76 -8.34
N ALA A 51 31.84 -68.66 -7.44
CA ALA A 51 31.50 -69.73 -6.49
C ALA A 51 30.06 -69.64 -5.99
N PHE A 52 29.05 -69.64 -6.88
CA PHE A 52 27.66 -70.03 -6.55
C PHE A 52 26.84 -70.27 -7.83
N LEU A 53 26.94 -71.49 -8.36
CA LEU A 53 25.97 -72.06 -9.30
C LEU A 53 25.61 -73.46 -8.79
N LEU A 54 24.30 -73.75 -8.73
CA LEU A 54 23.68 -75.03 -8.37
C LEU A 54 23.67 -75.41 -6.87
N THR A 55 22.59 -75.07 -6.15
CA THR A 55 21.79 -75.90 -5.21
C THR A 55 20.63 -75.05 -4.60
N PRO A 56 19.58 -75.65 -3.99
CA PRO A 56 18.20 -75.28 -4.33
C PRO A 56 17.57 -74.16 -3.50
N THR A 57 16.42 -73.69 -4.00
CA THR A 57 15.59 -72.62 -3.45
C THR A 57 15.08 -72.91 -2.04
N MET A 58 15.59 -72.19 -1.05
CA MET A 58 14.88 -71.87 0.19
C MET A 58 14.63 -70.36 0.22
N GLY A 59 13.36 -69.97 0.22
CA GLY A 59 12.97 -68.57 0.19
C GLY A 59 13.34 -67.87 1.51
N TRP A 60 14.26 -66.92 1.45
CA TRP A 60 14.37 -65.90 2.48
C TRP A 60 13.17 -64.96 2.32
N PRO A 61 12.49 -64.53 3.41
CA PRO A 61 11.42 -63.56 3.28
C PRO A 61 11.98 -62.29 2.63
N ARG A 62 11.32 -61.82 1.57
CA ARG A 62 11.47 -60.43 1.16
C ARG A 62 11.18 -59.60 2.41
N ALA A 63 12.16 -58.83 2.87
CA ALA A 63 11.83 -57.63 3.61
C ALA A 63 10.89 -56.85 2.71
N GLN A 64 9.62 -56.73 3.12
CA GLN A 64 8.74 -55.77 2.50
C GLN A 64 9.44 -54.43 2.68
N ALA A 65 9.71 -53.73 1.59
CA ALA A 65 9.81 -52.29 1.70
C ALA A 65 8.49 -51.87 2.33
N GLN A 66 8.52 -51.37 3.57
CA GLN A 66 7.44 -50.52 4.01
C GLN A 66 7.47 -49.36 3.05
N ASP A 67 6.44 -49.24 2.21
CA ASP A 67 6.20 -48.03 1.46
C ASP A 67 6.25 -46.89 2.49
N GLN A 68 7.18 -45.95 2.31
CA GLN A 68 7.06 -44.68 2.99
C GLN A 68 5.82 -44.03 2.41
N GLU A 69 4.72 -44.05 3.17
CA GLU A 69 3.51 -43.32 2.83
C GLU A 69 3.91 -41.87 2.56
N THR A 70 3.86 -41.47 1.31
CA THR A 70 4.29 -40.13 0.90
C THR A 70 3.27 -39.14 1.42
N THR A 71 3.67 -38.35 2.42
CA THR A 71 2.86 -37.25 2.97
C THR A 71 2.45 -36.24 1.88
N VAL A 72 3.24 -36.15 0.81
CA VAL A 72 3.01 -35.35 -0.39
C VAL A 72 2.09 -36.09 -1.38
N PRO A 73 1.08 -35.42 -1.98
CA PRO A 73 0.26 -35.99 -3.05
C PRO A 73 1.07 -36.43 -4.28
N LEU A 74 0.71 -37.57 -4.87
CA LEU A 74 1.20 -37.99 -6.18
C LEU A 74 0.46 -37.21 -7.27
N VAL A 75 1.19 -36.45 -8.08
CA VAL A 75 0.62 -35.61 -9.14
C VAL A 75 1.03 -36.14 -10.52
N ALA A 76 0.04 -36.36 -11.39
CA ALA A 76 0.22 -36.67 -12.80
C ALA A 76 -0.37 -35.54 -13.66
N SER A 77 0.51 -34.74 -14.27
CA SER A 77 0.14 -33.60 -15.10
C SER A 77 0.12 -33.96 -16.59
N HIS A 78 -0.95 -33.57 -17.28
CA HIS A 78 -1.18 -33.83 -18.70
C HIS A 78 -1.72 -32.56 -19.38
N ARG A 79 -1.68 -32.50 -20.71
CA ARG A 79 -2.16 -31.33 -21.47
C ARG A 79 -3.65 -31.02 -21.24
N GLU A 80 -4.44 -32.03 -20.89
CA GLU A 80 -5.89 -31.90 -20.66
C GLU A 80 -6.27 -31.70 -19.17
N GLY A 81 -5.29 -31.67 -18.26
CA GLY A 81 -5.58 -31.53 -16.84
C GLY A 81 -4.52 -32.13 -15.91
N VAL A 82 -4.84 -32.13 -14.62
CA VAL A 82 -4.01 -32.69 -13.55
C VAL A 82 -4.79 -33.78 -12.84
N THR A 83 -4.20 -34.96 -12.64
CA THR A 83 -4.71 -35.99 -11.72
C THR A 83 -3.87 -35.95 -10.46
N LEU A 84 -4.50 -35.91 -9.29
CA LEU A 84 -3.86 -35.96 -7.98
C LEU A 84 -4.38 -37.16 -7.21
N THR A 85 -3.48 -37.94 -6.63
CA THR A 85 -3.78 -39.07 -5.73
C THR A 85 -3.07 -38.84 -4.40
N TRP A 86 -3.81 -38.86 -3.30
CA TRP A 86 -3.30 -38.58 -1.97
C TRP A 86 -3.94 -39.49 -0.93
N THR A 87 -3.10 -40.02 -0.04
CA THR A 87 -3.49 -40.62 1.23
C THR A 87 -3.05 -39.62 2.30
N PRO A 88 -3.97 -38.85 2.91
CA PRO A 88 -3.59 -37.86 3.91
C PRO A 88 -2.85 -38.50 5.09
N PRO A 89 -1.82 -37.83 5.64
CA PRO A 89 -1.05 -38.39 6.76
C PRO A 89 -1.91 -38.57 8.02
N PRO A 90 -1.47 -39.40 8.99
CA PRO A 90 -2.21 -39.64 10.21
C PRO A 90 -2.53 -38.35 10.98
N TYR A 91 -3.78 -38.22 11.42
CA TYR A 91 -4.23 -37.12 12.26
C TYR A 91 -4.11 -37.48 13.76
N ARG A 92 -4.06 -36.46 14.61
CA ARG A 92 -4.08 -36.56 16.07
C ARG A 92 -5.20 -35.69 16.63
N ILE A 93 -5.85 -36.14 17.69
CA ILE A 93 -6.80 -35.32 18.47
C ILE A 93 -6.17 -35.09 19.85
N ALA A 94 -5.88 -33.84 20.17
CA ALA A 94 -5.43 -33.40 21.48
C ALA A 94 -6.57 -32.68 22.22
N SER A 95 -6.61 -32.82 23.55
CA SER A 95 -7.46 -31.99 24.40
C SER A 95 -6.71 -30.71 24.78
N VAL A 96 -7.28 -29.54 24.46
CA VAL A 96 -6.74 -28.23 24.82
C VAL A 96 -7.75 -27.53 25.73
N ARG A 97 -7.29 -26.80 26.75
CA ARG A 97 -8.16 -26.07 27.67
C ARG A 97 -7.89 -24.57 27.55
N MET A 98 -8.91 -23.81 27.15
CA MET A 98 -8.87 -22.36 26.91
C MET A 98 -10.16 -21.74 27.47
N ASP A 99 -10.06 -20.57 28.11
CA ASP A 99 -11.18 -19.87 28.77
C ASP A 99 -12.08 -20.76 29.64
N GLY A 100 -11.45 -21.71 30.34
CA GLY A 100 -12.13 -22.66 31.23
C GLY A 100 -12.80 -23.85 30.53
N MET A 101 -13.09 -23.75 29.23
CA MET A 101 -13.63 -24.83 28.38
C MET A 101 -12.53 -25.76 27.85
N THR A 102 -12.91 -26.99 27.51
CA THR A 102 -12.03 -27.97 26.86
C THR A 102 -12.48 -28.17 25.42
N TYR A 103 -11.52 -28.19 24.50
CA TYR A 103 -11.70 -28.34 23.06
C TYR A 103 -10.89 -29.53 22.51
N SER A 104 -11.32 -30.06 21.37
CA SER A 104 -10.57 -31.00 20.55
C SER A 104 -9.76 -30.23 19.51
N ARG A 105 -8.45 -30.12 19.71
CA ARG A 105 -7.53 -29.65 18.67
C ARG A 105 -7.18 -30.82 17.76
N VAL A 106 -7.41 -30.68 16.46
CA VAL A 106 -7.17 -31.74 15.49
C VAL A 106 -6.01 -31.35 14.58
N GLU A 107 -4.97 -32.15 14.60
CA GLU A 107 -3.68 -31.87 13.96
C GLU A 107 -3.38 -32.94 12.91
N MET A 108 -2.70 -32.58 11.82
CA MET A 108 -2.26 -33.51 10.79
C MET A 108 -0.81 -33.19 10.40
N GLU A 109 0.06 -34.19 10.41
CA GLU A 109 1.50 -33.98 10.22
C GLU A 109 1.80 -33.44 8.81
N GLY A 110 2.50 -32.31 8.73
CA GLY A 110 2.83 -31.65 7.46
C GLY A 110 1.67 -30.91 6.77
N VAL A 111 0.47 -30.85 7.36
CA VAL A 111 -0.68 -30.09 6.83
C VAL A 111 -1.09 -29.03 7.84
N PRO A 112 -0.75 -27.74 7.63
CA PRO A 112 -1.02 -26.69 8.61
C PRO A 112 -2.54 -26.44 8.74
N PRO A 113 -3.00 -25.98 9.93
CA PRO A 113 -4.38 -25.53 10.12
C PRO A 113 -4.68 -24.32 9.24
N ALA A 114 -5.95 -24.09 8.89
CA ALA A 114 -6.43 -22.90 8.21
C ALA A 114 -7.91 -22.64 8.56
N GLY A 115 -8.32 -21.38 8.45
CA GLY A 115 -9.67 -20.91 8.77
C GLY A 115 -9.64 -19.46 9.23
N MET A 116 -10.77 -18.76 9.14
CA MET A 116 -10.90 -17.41 9.72
C MET A 116 -10.96 -17.51 11.26
N PRO A 117 -10.58 -16.46 12.01
CA PRO A 117 -10.76 -16.41 13.46
C PRO A 117 -12.17 -16.84 13.89
N GLY A 118 -12.26 -17.62 14.97
CA GLY A 118 -13.52 -18.16 15.50
C GLY A 118 -14.10 -19.37 14.74
N THR A 119 -13.66 -19.66 13.52
CA THR A 119 -14.07 -20.88 12.79
C THR A 119 -13.33 -22.13 13.32
N PRO A 120 -13.86 -23.36 13.15
CA PRO A 120 -13.16 -24.57 13.56
C PRO A 120 -11.77 -24.69 12.90
N GLN A 121 -10.72 -24.80 13.72
CA GLN A 121 -9.34 -24.98 13.28
C GLN A 121 -9.18 -26.37 12.65
N LEU A 122 -8.98 -26.41 11.31
CA LEU A 122 -8.85 -27.65 10.54
C LEU A 122 -7.64 -27.59 9.60
N PRO A 123 -6.90 -28.70 9.39
CA PRO A 123 -5.85 -28.78 8.37
C PRO A 123 -6.35 -28.47 6.96
N LEU A 124 -5.57 -27.72 6.19
CA LEU A 124 -5.84 -27.41 4.77
C LEU A 124 -4.60 -27.65 3.90
N TYR A 125 -4.73 -28.58 2.96
CA TYR A 125 -3.84 -28.66 1.81
C TYR A 125 -4.37 -27.77 0.68
N SER A 126 -3.55 -26.84 0.20
CA SER A 126 -3.85 -26.00 -0.95
C SER A 126 -2.72 -26.08 -1.97
N ALA A 127 -3.05 -25.95 -3.26
CA ALA A 127 -2.06 -25.99 -4.33
C ALA A 127 -2.55 -25.27 -5.59
N LEU A 128 -1.62 -24.73 -6.38
CA LEU A 128 -1.93 -23.96 -7.58
C LEU A 128 -1.82 -24.79 -8.86
N ILE A 129 -2.76 -24.57 -9.76
CA ILE A 129 -2.83 -25.21 -11.09
C ILE A 129 -2.89 -24.10 -12.15
N GLY A 130 -1.93 -24.11 -13.06
CA GLY A 130 -1.86 -23.20 -14.20
C GLY A 130 -2.84 -23.67 -15.28
N LEU A 131 -3.70 -22.75 -15.73
CA LEU A 131 -4.67 -23.00 -16.79
C LEU A 131 -4.11 -22.59 -18.16
N PRO A 132 -4.34 -23.41 -19.20
CA PRO A 132 -4.08 -22.98 -20.57
C PRO A 132 -4.82 -21.68 -20.95
N PRO A 133 -4.31 -20.90 -21.91
CA PRO A 133 -4.95 -19.67 -22.38
C PRO A 133 -6.43 -19.87 -22.74
N ALA A 134 -7.30 -19.05 -22.13
CA ALA A 134 -8.76 -19.11 -22.26
C ALA A 134 -9.42 -20.47 -21.91
N ALA A 135 -8.72 -21.40 -21.24
CA ALA A 135 -9.34 -22.60 -20.70
C ALA A 135 -10.11 -22.32 -19.40
N THR A 136 -11.13 -23.13 -19.13
CA THR A 136 -11.77 -23.26 -17.81
C THR A 136 -11.37 -24.60 -17.21
N ALA A 137 -11.44 -24.71 -15.88
CA ALA A 137 -11.18 -25.96 -15.19
C ALA A 137 -12.45 -26.50 -14.53
N ARG A 138 -12.55 -27.83 -14.45
CA ARG A 138 -13.59 -28.56 -13.73
C ARG A 138 -12.93 -29.59 -12.80
N LEU A 139 -13.37 -29.63 -11.55
CA LEU A 139 -13.01 -30.66 -10.60
C LEU A 139 -13.87 -31.93 -10.81
N GLU A 140 -13.22 -33.08 -10.79
CA GLU A 140 -13.80 -34.42 -10.80
C GLU A 140 -13.21 -35.23 -9.63
N VAL A 141 -14.03 -35.67 -8.69
CA VAL A 141 -13.59 -36.61 -7.65
C VAL A 141 -13.77 -38.03 -8.21
N LEU A 142 -12.65 -38.75 -8.41
CA LEU A 142 -12.62 -40.07 -9.04
C LEU A 142 -12.76 -41.19 -8.00
N GLN A 143 -12.11 -41.02 -6.85
CA GLN A 143 -12.21 -41.90 -5.68
C GLN A 143 -12.13 -41.04 -4.43
N LEU A 144 -12.97 -41.34 -3.43
CA LEU A 144 -12.96 -40.69 -2.13
C LEU A 144 -13.35 -41.71 -1.07
N GLU A 145 -12.44 -41.97 -0.15
CA GLU A 145 -12.64 -42.85 1.00
C GLU A 145 -12.66 -42.00 2.25
N VAL A 146 -13.79 -42.03 2.97
CA VAL A 146 -13.99 -41.30 4.22
C VAL A 146 -14.37 -42.23 5.36
N GLU A 147 -13.89 -41.92 6.55
CA GLU A 147 -14.40 -42.47 7.81
C GLU A 147 -15.03 -41.35 8.65
N ARG A 148 -15.77 -41.74 9.70
CA ARG A 148 -16.31 -40.82 10.70
C ARG A 148 -15.94 -41.25 12.10
N VAL A 149 -15.53 -40.28 12.91
CA VAL A 149 -15.04 -40.47 14.28
C VAL A 149 -15.68 -39.41 15.18
N HIS A 150 -16.00 -39.77 16.43
CA HIS A 150 -16.54 -38.82 17.39
C HIS A 150 -15.43 -37.99 18.04
N LEU A 151 -15.61 -36.67 18.12
CA LEU A 151 -14.73 -35.80 18.90
C LEU A 151 -15.14 -35.82 20.38
N PRO A 152 -14.19 -35.95 21.32
CA PRO A 152 -14.50 -35.96 22.76
C PRO A 152 -14.96 -34.59 23.29
N TYR A 153 -14.67 -33.51 22.56
CA TYR A 153 -15.01 -32.13 22.88
C TYR A 153 -15.33 -31.36 21.59
N PRO A 154 -15.96 -30.16 21.64
CA PRO A 154 -16.11 -29.31 20.46
C PRO A 154 -14.75 -29.01 19.79
N PRO A 155 -14.70 -28.83 18.46
CA PRO A 155 -13.45 -28.51 17.77
C PRO A 155 -12.87 -27.19 18.27
N LEU A 156 -11.54 -27.08 18.37
CA LEU A 156 -10.88 -25.83 18.76
C LEU A 156 -11.13 -24.74 17.70
N PRO A 157 -11.53 -23.50 18.07
CA PRO A 157 -11.65 -22.40 17.12
C PRO A 157 -10.27 -21.82 16.76
N MET A 158 -10.14 -21.26 15.56
CA MET A 158 -8.96 -20.50 15.16
C MET A 158 -8.83 -19.22 15.98
N ALA A 159 -7.61 -18.92 16.45
CA ALA A 159 -7.30 -17.70 17.19
C ALA A 159 -7.20 -16.46 16.27
N PRO A 160 -7.60 -15.27 16.73
CA PRO A 160 -7.15 -14.00 16.13
C PRO A 160 -5.67 -13.72 16.51
N PRO A 161 -5.01 -12.74 15.86
CA PRO A 161 -3.73 -12.21 16.31
C PRO A 161 -3.82 -11.65 17.74
N HIS A 162 -2.73 -11.75 18.50
CA HIS A 162 -2.71 -11.26 19.87
C HIS A 162 -2.48 -9.74 19.93
N LEU A 163 -3.55 -8.97 20.16
CA LEU A 163 -3.50 -7.52 20.37
C LEU A 163 -2.93 -7.16 21.76
N SER A 164 -1.86 -6.37 21.81
CA SER A 164 -1.38 -5.82 23.08
C SER A 164 -2.30 -4.66 23.56
N PRO A 165 -2.65 -4.56 24.86
CA PRO A 165 -3.59 -3.52 25.34
C PRO A 165 -3.10 -2.05 25.24
N GLN A 166 -1.90 -1.84 24.69
CA GLN A 166 -1.18 -0.56 24.68
C GLN A 166 -1.24 0.18 23.34
N MET A 167 -1.79 -0.42 22.28
CA MET A 167 -2.07 0.31 21.04
C MET A 167 -3.33 1.17 21.23
N GLU A 168 -3.19 2.49 21.17
CA GLU A 168 -4.34 3.40 21.13
C GLU A 168 -5.12 3.17 19.83
N GLY A 169 -6.44 3.02 19.94
CA GLY A 169 -7.35 2.75 18.80
C GLY A 169 -7.82 1.30 18.70
N ALA A 170 -7.01 0.31 19.11
CA ALA A 170 -7.38 -1.11 18.96
C ALA A 170 -8.66 -1.48 19.75
N PRO A 171 -9.64 -2.17 19.13
CA PRO A 171 -10.83 -2.69 19.81
C PRO A 171 -10.45 -3.57 21.01
N ARG A 172 -10.91 -3.18 22.21
CA ARG A 172 -10.67 -3.93 23.45
C ARG A 172 -11.81 -4.92 23.72
N ASP A 173 -11.71 -6.13 23.17
CA ASP A 173 -11.92 -7.44 23.85
C ASP A 173 -12.01 -8.60 22.81
N GLU A 174 -10.91 -8.89 22.10
CA GLU A 174 -10.82 -10.05 21.20
C GLU A 174 -10.20 -11.27 21.88
N ARG A 175 -10.89 -11.80 22.89
CA ARG A 175 -10.68 -13.20 23.30
C ARG A 175 -11.16 -14.13 22.19
N LEU A 176 -10.70 -15.38 22.23
CA LEU A 176 -10.94 -16.41 21.23
C LEU A 176 -12.44 -16.76 21.11
N ARG A 177 -13.19 -15.93 20.38
CA ARG A 177 -14.64 -16.02 20.23
C ARG A 177 -14.96 -16.96 19.07
N ARG A 178 -15.39 -18.17 19.40
CA ARG A 178 -15.94 -19.11 18.41
C ARG A 178 -17.12 -18.48 17.67
N ASP A 179 -17.27 -18.79 16.39
CA ASP A 179 -18.47 -18.44 15.62
C ASP A 179 -19.63 -19.34 16.04
N ASP A 180 -20.48 -18.86 16.95
CA ASP A 180 -21.67 -19.58 17.40
C ASP A 180 -22.63 -19.98 16.26
N THR A 181 -22.59 -19.30 15.10
CA THR A 181 -23.38 -19.67 13.92
C THR A 181 -22.89 -20.97 13.30
N ILE A 182 -21.57 -21.16 13.19
CA ILE A 182 -20.98 -22.43 12.75
C ILE A 182 -21.12 -23.50 13.84
N TYR A 183 -20.86 -23.14 15.10
CA TYR A 183 -20.85 -24.10 16.21
C TYR A 183 -22.23 -24.62 16.60
N ALA A 184 -23.31 -23.87 16.32
CA ALA A 184 -24.70 -24.31 16.51
C ALA A 184 -25.33 -24.97 15.26
N SER A 185 -24.58 -25.12 14.16
CA SER A 185 -25.09 -25.69 12.92
C SER A 185 -24.96 -27.22 12.88
N ASP A 186 -26.05 -27.94 12.55
CA ASP A 186 -26.01 -29.38 12.23
C ASP A 186 -25.53 -29.61 10.77
N ALA A 187 -24.34 -29.11 10.48
CA ALA A 187 -23.68 -29.24 9.19
C ALA A 187 -22.17 -29.47 9.36
N PHE A 188 -21.56 -30.16 8.40
CA PHE A 188 -20.10 -30.28 8.36
C PHE A 188 -19.47 -28.97 7.86
N TYR A 189 -18.52 -28.45 8.63
CA TYR A 189 -17.64 -27.34 8.28
C TYR A 189 -16.25 -27.87 7.85
N PRO A 190 -15.65 -27.30 6.78
CA PRO A 190 -16.31 -26.48 5.76
C PRO A 190 -17.37 -27.29 4.99
N GLY A 191 -18.26 -26.58 4.26
CA GLY A 191 -19.38 -27.20 3.54
C GLY A 191 -18.98 -28.18 2.43
N GLU A 192 -17.78 -28.02 1.87
CA GLU A 192 -17.17 -28.90 0.87
C GLU A 192 -15.79 -29.36 1.35
N ALA A 193 -15.44 -30.62 1.10
CA ALA A 193 -14.12 -31.18 1.45
C ALA A 193 -13.04 -30.84 0.43
N ILE A 194 -13.44 -30.67 -0.83
CA ILE A 194 -12.55 -30.48 -1.98
C ILE A 194 -13.19 -29.42 -2.88
N ALA A 195 -12.51 -28.31 -3.08
CA ALA A 195 -13.01 -27.18 -3.87
C ALA A 195 -11.95 -26.67 -4.86
N LEU A 196 -12.42 -25.99 -5.91
CA LEU A 196 -11.58 -25.28 -6.86
C LEU A 196 -11.97 -23.80 -6.84
N SER A 197 -11.00 -22.88 -6.77
CA SER A 197 -11.27 -21.44 -6.78
C SER A 197 -11.78 -20.96 -8.15
N SER A 198 -12.38 -19.77 -8.16
CA SER A 198 -12.42 -18.93 -9.37
C SER A 198 -10.99 -18.72 -9.92
N PRO A 199 -10.79 -18.63 -11.25
CA PRO A 199 -9.47 -18.36 -11.80
C PRO A 199 -9.01 -16.92 -11.57
N ALA A 200 -7.81 -16.73 -11.01
CA ALA A 200 -7.11 -15.45 -10.96
C ALA A 200 -6.19 -15.26 -12.18
N THR A 201 -5.70 -14.04 -12.40
CA THR A 201 -4.77 -13.70 -13.47
C THR A 201 -3.54 -12.98 -12.94
N VAL A 202 -2.36 -13.55 -13.15
CA VAL A 202 -1.08 -12.90 -12.85
C VAL A 202 -0.35 -12.64 -14.16
N ARG A 203 -0.33 -11.39 -14.61
CA ARG A 203 0.40 -10.97 -15.82
C ARG A 203 0.00 -11.73 -17.08
N GLY A 204 -1.28 -12.04 -17.22
CA GLY A 204 -1.85 -12.87 -18.30
C GLY A 204 -1.71 -14.39 -18.09
N HIS A 205 -1.02 -14.85 -17.05
CA HIS A 205 -1.01 -16.26 -16.63
C HIS A 205 -2.21 -16.54 -15.74
N ARG A 206 -3.06 -17.51 -16.10
CA ARG A 206 -4.30 -17.79 -15.37
C ARG A 206 -4.13 -18.99 -14.45
N VAL A 207 -4.45 -18.84 -13.18
CA VAL A 207 -4.28 -19.88 -12.16
C VAL A 207 -5.57 -20.17 -11.41
N VAL A 208 -5.74 -21.40 -10.93
CA VAL A 208 -6.78 -21.80 -9.98
C VAL A 208 -6.15 -22.49 -8.80
N ALA A 209 -6.74 -22.31 -7.62
CA ALA A 209 -6.36 -23.03 -6.42
C ALA A 209 -7.23 -24.27 -6.22
N LEU A 210 -6.59 -25.42 -6.07
CA LEU A 210 -7.22 -26.62 -5.52
C LEU A 210 -7.08 -26.56 -3.99
N ARG A 211 -8.18 -26.76 -3.27
CA ARG A 211 -8.24 -26.78 -1.81
C ARG A 211 -8.81 -28.11 -1.35
N VAL A 212 -8.10 -28.79 -0.45
CA VAL A 212 -8.49 -30.07 0.16
C VAL A 212 -8.44 -29.91 1.67
N TYR A 213 -9.60 -30.00 2.29
CA TYR A 213 -9.75 -30.18 3.74
C TYR A 213 -9.81 -31.69 4.00
N PRO A 214 -8.69 -32.36 4.37
CA PRO A 214 -8.69 -33.78 4.67
C PRO A 214 -9.55 -34.12 5.89
N LEU A 215 -9.87 -33.13 6.72
CA LEU A 215 -10.70 -33.24 7.91
C LEU A 215 -11.84 -32.23 7.83
N ARG A 216 -13.06 -32.65 8.17
CA ARG A 216 -14.24 -31.78 8.33
C ARG A 216 -14.95 -32.10 9.63
N VAL A 217 -15.58 -31.12 10.25
CA VAL A 217 -16.26 -31.32 11.54
C VAL A 217 -17.70 -30.83 11.49
N ASN A 218 -18.63 -31.62 12.02
CA ASN A 218 -19.95 -31.13 12.44
C ASN A 218 -19.84 -30.77 13.93
N PRO A 219 -19.78 -29.47 14.31
CA PRO A 219 -19.52 -29.08 15.69
C PRO A 219 -20.68 -29.44 16.63
N MET A 220 -21.93 -29.34 16.15
CA MET A 220 -23.13 -29.61 16.94
C MET A 220 -23.25 -31.10 17.31
N ARG A 221 -22.87 -32.01 16.41
CA ARG A 221 -22.86 -33.47 16.67
C ARG A 221 -21.55 -33.98 17.28
N GLY A 222 -20.49 -33.18 17.23
CA GLY A 222 -19.13 -33.64 17.58
C GLY A 222 -18.66 -34.77 16.66
N GLU A 223 -18.93 -34.68 15.36
CA GLU A 223 -18.50 -35.69 14.36
C GLU A 223 -17.38 -35.13 13.48
N LEU A 224 -16.27 -35.86 13.39
CA LEU A 224 -15.16 -35.62 12.48
C LEU A 224 -15.28 -36.57 11.28
N GLU A 225 -15.32 -36.03 10.06
CA GLU A 225 -15.22 -36.76 8.80
C GLU A 225 -13.77 -36.66 8.30
N VAL A 226 -13.14 -37.80 8.03
CA VAL A 226 -11.71 -37.92 7.73
C VAL A 226 -11.53 -38.55 6.35
N ILE A 227 -10.87 -37.87 5.43
CA ILE A 227 -10.42 -38.44 4.17
C ILE A 227 -9.25 -39.40 4.45
N ARG A 228 -9.44 -40.68 4.13
CA ARG A 228 -8.39 -41.71 4.18
C ARG A 228 -7.68 -41.88 2.84
N HIS A 229 -8.40 -41.71 1.74
CA HIS A 229 -7.82 -41.71 0.40
C HIS A 229 -8.63 -40.81 -0.53
N VAL A 230 -7.95 -40.09 -1.41
CA VAL A 230 -8.57 -39.30 -2.47
C VAL A 230 -7.81 -39.44 -3.77
N GLN A 231 -8.54 -39.70 -4.85
CA GLN A 231 -8.09 -39.48 -6.21
C GLN A 231 -9.03 -38.48 -6.88
N LEU A 232 -8.48 -37.38 -7.39
CA LEU A 232 -9.21 -36.32 -8.07
C LEU A 232 -8.53 -35.96 -9.39
N ALA A 233 -9.30 -35.38 -10.30
CA ALA A 233 -8.80 -34.80 -11.53
C ALA A 233 -9.35 -33.39 -11.72
N VAL A 234 -8.49 -32.47 -12.16
CA VAL A 234 -8.86 -31.14 -12.61
C VAL A 234 -8.74 -31.14 -14.13
N ARG A 235 -9.88 -31.19 -14.83
CA ARG A 235 -9.97 -31.23 -16.30
C ARG A 235 -9.99 -29.82 -16.87
N PHE A 236 -9.23 -29.58 -17.92
CA PHE A 236 -9.26 -28.33 -18.68
C PHE A 236 -10.25 -28.46 -19.85
N SER A 237 -11.05 -27.41 -20.10
CA SER A 237 -11.97 -27.38 -21.25
C SER A 237 -11.27 -27.25 -22.62
N ARG A 238 -9.95 -27.02 -22.61
CA ARG A 238 -9.06 -27.02 -23.78
C ARG A 238 -7.70 -27.59 -23.37
N ALA A 239 -7.12 -28.42 -24.22
CA ALA A 239 -5.77 -28.91 -24.01
C ALA A 239 -4.74 -27.78 -24.10
N ALA A 240 -3.72 -27.83 -23.25
CA ALA A 240 -2.52 -27.02 -23.35
C ALA A 240 -1.85 -27.16 -24.73
N PRO A 241 -1.22 -26.11 -25.29
CA PRO A 241 -0.28 -26.22 -26.40
C PRO A 241 0.84 -27.26 -26.16
N GLU A 242 1.53 -27.64 -27.23
CA GLU A 242 2.87 -28.20 -27.10
C GLU A 242 3.83 -27.06 -26.73
N ASP A 243 4.85 -27.36 -25.93
CA ASP A 243 5.74 -26.41 -25.24
C ASP A 243 5.05 -25.56 -24.12
N GLY A 244 5.11 -26.07 -22.88
CA GLY A 244 4.74 -25.33 -21.66
C GLY A 244 5.92 -24.61 -21.00
N LEU A 245 5.85 -24.34 -19.69
CA LEU A 245 7.00 -23.82 -18.93
C LEU A 245 8.04 -24.95 -18.77
N SER A 246 8.91 -25.13 -19.76
CA SER A 246 10.02 -26.07 -19.65
C SER A 246 10.99 -25.66 -18.54
N GLY A 247 11.66 -26.64 -17.91
CA GLY A 247 12.65 -26.41 -16.84
C GLY A 247 13.93 -25.67 -17.24
N GLN A 248 13.97 -25.07 -18.44
CA GLN A 248 14.90 -24.02 -18.86
C GLN A 248 14.10 -22.78 -19.26
N SER A 249 13.29 -22.27 -18.33
CA SER A 249 12.76 -20.91 -18.44
C SER A 249 13.92 -19.94 -18.65
N SER A 250 13.72 -18.93 -19.51
CA SER A 250 14.71 -17.86 -19.61
C SER A 250 14.87 -17.22 -18.24
N VAL A 251 16.10 -17.17 -17.73
CA VAL A 251 16.46 -16.73 -16.36
C VAL A 251 16.09 -15.25 -16.08
N ASN A 252 15.45 -14.60 -17.04
CA ASN A 252 15.12 -13.18 -17.07
C ASN A 252 13.62 -12.87 -16.84
N ASP A 253 12.72 -13.86 -16.83
CA ASP A 253 11.30 -13.63 -16.46
C ASP A 253 11.02 -14.03 -15.00
N PRO A 254 10.87 -13.06 -14.07
CA PRO A 254 10.72 -13.32 -12.65
C PRO A 254 9.31 -13.83 -12.28
N VAL A 255 8.29 -13.56 -13.10
CA VAL A 255 6.91 -13.99 -12.84
C VAL A 255 6.76 -15.47 -13.22
N ARG A 256 7.35 -15.88 -14.34
CA ARG A 256 7.49 -17.30 -14.69
C ARG A 256 8.30 -18.06 -13.66
N GLN A 257 9.37 -17.46 -13.12
CA GLN A 257 10.17 -18.09 -12.06
C GLN A 257 9.35 -18.29 -10.77
N ALA A 258 8.56 -17.30 -10.34
CA ALA A 258 7.65 -17.42 -9.20
C ALA A 258 6.63 -18.55 -9.43
N LEU A 259 5.90 -18.51 -10.55
CA LEU A 259 4.88 -19.50 -10.92
C LEU A 259 5.46 -20.91 -11.03
N ALA A 260 6.62 -21.08 -11.66
CA ALA A 260 7.26 -22.39 -11.80
C ALA A 260 7.66 -23.03 -10.46
N GLY A 261 7.83 -22.23 -9.40
CA GLY A 261 8.09 -22.72 -8.04
C GLY A 261 6.85 -23.27 -7.31
N VAL A 262 5.65 -22.75 -7.60
CA VAL A 262 4.43 -23.00 -6.80
C VAL A 262 3.31 -23.74 -7.54
N LEU A 263 3.44 -23.95 -8.86
CA LEU A 263 2.47 -24.71 -9.65
C LEU A 263 2.67 -26.23 -9.53
N LEU A 264 1.56 -26.99 -9.47
CA LEU A 264 1.56 -28.46 -9.60
C LEU A 264 1.85 -28.94 -11.03
N ASN A 265 1.64 -28.08 -12.03
CA ASN A 265 1.65 -28.46 -13.45
C ASN A 265 2.39 -27.45 -14.37
N PRO A 266 3.56 -26.90 -13.99
CA PRO A 266 4.20 -25.81 -14.75
C PRO A 266 4.46 -26.19 -16.22
N GLU A 267 4.96 -27.41 -16.46
CA GLU A 267 5.21 -27.94 -17.81
C GLU A 267 3.92 -28.17 -18.63
N ALA A 268 2.77 -28.38 -17.97
CA ALA A 268 1.48 -28.65 -18.60
C ALA A 268 0.54 -27.43 -18.65
N ALA A 269 0.94 -26.27 -18.11
CA ALA A 269 0.17 -25.03 -18.18
C ALA A 269 0.13 -24.44 -19.61
N GLY A 270 1.10 -24.79 -20.48
CA GLY A 270 1.06 -24.49 -21.91
C GLY A 270 1.26 -23.00 -22.29
N TRP A 271 2.03 -22.25 -21.49
CA TRP A 271 2.27 -20.82 -21.71
C TRP A 271 3.53 -20.55 -22.55
N THR A 272 3.35 -20.38 -23.87
CA THR A 272 4.40 -19.92 -24.80
C THR A 272 4.81 -18.46 -24.52
N GLU A 273 5.89 -17.96 -25.13
CA GLU A 273 6.42 -16.60 -24.90
C GLU A 273 5.47 -15.46 -25.33
N SER A 274 4.42 -15.74 -26.09
CA SER A 274 3.51 -14.72 -26.60
C SER A 274 2.49 -14.28 -25.55
N PRO A 275 2.39 -12.98 -25.21
CA PRO A 275 1.31 -12.49 -24.37
C PRO A 275 -0.01 -12.65 -25.13
N VAL A 276 -0.96 -13.36 -24.51
CA VAL A 276 -2.34 -13.41 -25.00
C VAL A 276 -2.86 -11.97 -25.12
N LEU A 277 -3.54 -11.66 -26.22
CA LEU A 277 -4.22 -10.37 -26.38
C LEU A 277 -5.15 -10.15 -25.18
N ARG A 278 -4.82 -9.20 -24.31
CA ARG A 278 -5.62 -8.88 -23.12
C ARG A 278 -7.03 -8.51 -23.56
N ALA A 279 -7.99 -9.33 -23.17
CA ALA A 279 -9.37 -9.21 -23.61
C ALA A 279 -10.06 -8.06 -22.87
N GLY A 280 -10.21 -6.91 -23.54
CA GLY A 280 -11.33 -5.97 -23.33
C GLY A 280 -11.62 -5.50 -21.89
N GLY A 281 -10.62 -5.45 -21.01
CA GLY A 281 -10.75 -4.81 -19.70
C GLY A 281 -11.01 -3.31 -19.82
N ALA A 282 -11.43 -2.67 -18.71
CA ALA A 282 -11.74 -1.25 -18.66
C ALA A 282 -10.62 -0.39 -19.31
N GLN A 283 -11.02 0.60 -20.11
CA GLN A 283 -10.11 1.41 -20.91
C GLN A 283 -9.05 2.03 -20.00
N ALA A 284 -7.78 1.63 -20.19
CA ALA A 284 -6.68 1.99 -19.29
C ALA A 284 -6.62 3.52 -19.07
N PRO A 285 -6.33 4.00 -17.85
CA PRO A 285 -6.29 5.43 -17.54
C PRO A 285 -5.45 6.19 -18.56
N GLN A 286 -6.10 7.11 -19.29
CA GLN A 286 -5.40 7.91 -20.29
C GLN A 286 -4.69 9.07 -19.59
N PRO A 287 -3.49 9.48 -20.05
CA PRO A 287 -2.88 10.70 -19.55
C PRO A 287 -3.87 11.86 -19.77
N ALA A 288 -4.18 12.61 -18.72
CA ALA A 288 -5.05 13.77 -18.87
C ALA A 288 -4.36 14.73 -19.83
N ALA A 289 -5.05 15.16 -20.90
CA ALA A 289 -4.44 15.78 -22.07
C ALA A 289 -3.64 17.06 -21.75
N VAL A 290 -2.37 16.90 -21.41
CA VAL A 290 -1.41 18.00 -21.25
C VAL A 290 -1.02 18.46 -22.66
N GLY A 291 -1.39 19.68 -23.03
CA GLY A 291 -0.85 20.34 -24.22
C GLY A 291 -1.54 20.08 -25.56
N ALA A 292 -2.52 19.17 -25.68
CA ALA A 292 -3.17 18.88 -26.97
C ALA A 292 -3.86 20.08 -27.65
N GLN A 293 -4.09 21.18 -26.92
CA GLN A 293 -4.59 22.46 -27.43
C GLN A 293 -3.77 23.68 -27.01
N ALA A 294 -2.64 23.51 -26.30
CA ALA A 294 -1.85 24.63 -25.77
C ALA A 294 -0.56 24.81 -26.59
N SER A 295 -0.61 25.60 -27.66
CA SER A 295 0.53 25.74 -28.59
C SER A 295 1.76 26.41 -27.95
N SER A 296 1.57 27.17 -26.87
CA SER A 296 2.60 28.05 -26.30
C SER A 296 3.00 27.71 -24.86
N GLY A 297 2.20 26.92 -24.12
CA GLY A 297 2.58 26.45 -22.78
C GLY A 297 1.42 26.27 -21.79
N GLN A 298 1.77 25.81 -20.59
CA GLN A 298 0.84 25.58 -19.47
C GLN A 298 1.55 25.81 -18.13
N ILE A 299 0.81 26.22 -17.10
CA ILE A 299 1.29 26.43 -15.73
C ILE A 299 0.30 25.87 -14.70
N LYS A 300 0.81 25.22 -13.66
CA LYS A 300 0.07 24.70 -12.50
C LYS A 300 -0.15 25.83 -11.50
N VAL A 301 -1.38 25.97 -11.03
CA VAL A 301 -1.88 27.01 -10.13
C VAL A 301 -2.37 26.31 -8.87
N LEU A 302 -1.63 26.44 -7.77
CA LEU A 302 -2.01 25.83 -6.49
C LEU A 302 -2.93 26.76 -5.69
N VAL A 303 -4.01 26.21 -5.17
CA VAL A 303 -5.00 26.88 -4.31
C VAL A 303 -5.26 26.07 -3.05
N GLY A 304 -5.84 26.67 -2.01
CA GLY A 304 -6.09 26.01 -0.72
C GLY A 304 -7.53 26.14 -0.20
N GLU A 305 -8.21 27.25 -0.47
CA GLU A 305 -9.57 27.50 0.04
C GLU A 305 -10.56 27.79 -1.10
N PRO A 306 -11.85 27.47 -0.97
CA PRO A 306 -12.87 27.89 -1.92
C PRO A 306 -12.95 29.43 -2.05
N GLY A 307 -13.17 29.94 -3.27
CA GLY A 307 -13.35 31.37 -3.50
C GLY A 307 -12.96 31.84 -4.91
N LEU A 308 -13.11 33.14 -5.15
CA LEU A 308 -12.64 33.78 -6.39
C LEU A 308 -11.16 34.13 -6.26
N TYR A 309 -10.34 33.58 -7.16
CA TYR A 309 -8.91 33.82 -7.24
C TYR A 309 -8.55 34.81 -8.36
N ALA A 310 -7.53 35.62 -8.14
CA ALA A 310 -6.95 36.54 -9.11
C ALA A 310 -5.51 36.15 -9.49
N LEU A 311 -5.29 35.95 -10.78
CA LEU A 311 -3.98 35.78 -11.41
C LEU A 311 -3.61 37.07 -12.13
N SER A 312 -2.71 37.87 -11.56
CA SER A 312 -2.21 39.06 -12.24
C SER A 312 -1.21 38.69 -13.35
N PHE A 313 -1.17 39.47 -14.42
CA PHE A 313 -0.23 39.26 -15.51
C PHE A 313 1.23 39.37 -15.06
N SER A 314 1.55 40.22 -14.08
CA SER A 314 2.90 40.29 -13.51
C SER A 314 3.26 39.04 -12.69
N THR A 315 2.31 38.45 -11.95
CA THR A 315 2.51 37.14 -11.28
C THR A 315 2.75 36.03 -12.30
N LEU A 316 1.98 36.02 -13.40
CA LEU A 316 2.14 35.06 -14.50
C LEU A 316 3.49 35.24 -15.22
N GLN A 317 3.91 36.49 -15.49
CA GLN A 317 5.19 36.82 -16.10
C GLN A 317 6.38 36.42 -15.23
N ALA A 318 6.30 36.66 -13.91
CA ALA A 318 7.30 36.20 -12.95
C ALA A 318 7.43 34.67 -12.89
N ALA A 319 6.35 33.96 -13.20
CA ALA A 319 6.31 32.50 -13.30
C ALA A 319 6.58 31.97 -14.73
N GLY A 320 7.07 32.82 -15.64
CA GLY A 320 7.56 32.45 -16.97
C GLY A 320 6.53 32.47 -18.10
N VAL A 321 5.29 32.92 -17.86
CA VAL A 321 4.26 33.04 -18.91
C VAL A 321 4.48 34.33 -19.73
N PRO A 322 4.64 34.26 -21.07
CA PRO A 322 4.92 35.45 -21.90
C PRO A 322 3.65 36.27 -22.20
N VAL A 323 3.05 36.83 -21.14
CA VAL A 323 1.76 37.56 -21.17
C VAL A 323 1.71 38.74 -22.14
N GLU A 324 2.84 39.33 -22.51
CA GLU A 324 2.92 40.45 -23.46
C GLU A 324 2.73 40.03 -24.93
N SER A 325 2.99 38.76 -25.25
CA SER A 325 2.89 38.21 -26.62
C SER A 325 1.74 37.22 -26.82
N ILE A 326 1.02 36.86 -25.75
CA ILE A 326 -0.13 35.94 -25.79
C ILE A 326 -1.41 36.74 -26.02
N ASN A 327 -2.26 36.31 -26.95
CA ASN A 327 -3.64 36.80 -27.01
C ASN A 327 -4.41 36.34 -25.75
N PRO A 328 -4.90 37.26 -24.89
CA PRO A 328 -5.59 36.88 -23.66
C PRO A 328 -6.83 36.00 -23.88
N THR A 329 -7.51 36.08 -25.04
CA THR A 329 -8.68 35.22 -25.30
C THR A 329 -8.32 33.74 -25.36
N THR A 330 -7.04 33.39 -25.51
CA THR A 330 -6.52 32.00 -25.48
C THR A 330 -6.22 31.44 -24.08
N PHE A 331 -6.39 32.23 -23.00
CA PHE A 331 -6.24 31.70 -21.65
C PHE A 331 -7.39 30.74 -21.29
N ARG A 332 -7.03 29.55 -20.79
CA ARG A 332 -7.94 28.47 -20.45
C ARG A 332 -7.48 27.78 -19.17
N ILE A 333 -8.34 27.68 -18.15
CA ILE A 333 -8.04 26.94 -16.91
C ILE A 333 -8.81 25.62 -16.91
N THR A 334 -8.16 24.56 -16.45
CA THR A 334 -8.76 23.22 -16.27
C THR A 334 -8.48 22.66 -14.88
N HIS A 335 -9.36 21.78 -14.40
CA HIS A 335 -9.32 21.16 -13.07
C HIS A 335 -9.80 19.70 -13.12
N GLY A 336 -9.41 18.89 -12.14
CA GLY A 336 -9.84 17.49 -12.01
C GLY A 336 -9.14 16.50 -12.96
N TYR A 337 -9.52 15.23 -12.84
CA TYR A 337 -9.04 14.11 -13.66
C TYR A 337 -10.22 13.18 -14.02
N PRO A 338 -10.61 13.04 -15.30
CA PRO A 338 -10.10 13.79 -16.46
C PRO A 338 -10.36 15.30 -16.34
N ARG A 339 -9.46 16.10 -16.92
CA ARG A 339 -9.51 17.57 -16.85
C ARG A 339 -10.78 18.13 -17.48
N GLN A 340 -11.50 18.94 -16.72
CA GLN A 340 -12.63 19.75 -17.18
C GLN A 340 -12.23 21.22 -17.20
N GLU A 341 -12.74 21.98 -18.16
CA GLU A 341 -12.51 23.42 -18.27
C GLU A 341 -13.43 24.21 -17.34
N ILE A 342 -12.88 25.26 -16.72
CA ILE A 342 -13.65 26.20 -15.91
C ILE A 342 -13.81 27.53 -16.62
N ALA A 343 -14.95 28.18 -16.41
CA ALA A 343 -15.22 29.50 -16.94
C ALA A 343 -14.41 30.56 -16.18
N ILE A 344 -13.63 31.37 -16.90
CA ILE A 344 -12.81 32.45 -16.33
C ILE A 344 -13.27 33.82 -16.81
N ARG A 345 -12.99 34.87 -16.05
CA ARG A 345 -13.17 36.28 -16.46
C ARG A 345 -11.79 36.90 -16.67
N ILE A 346 -11.62 37.64 -17.76
CA ILE A 346 -10.40 38.42 -18.00
C ILE A 346 -10.77 39.89 -17.81
N GLU A 347 -9.97 40.61 -17.05
CA GLU A 347 -10.22 42.01 -16.69
C GLU A 347 -8.91 42.77 -16.67
N GLY A 348 -8.72 43.67 -17.64
CA GLY A 348 -7.46 44.40 -17.80
C GLY A 348 -6.25 43.47 -17.87
N THR A 349 -5.42 43.49 -16.82
CA THR A 349 -4.20 42.68 -16.68
C THR A 349 -4.33 41.57 -15.63
N ARG A 350 -5.54 41.05 -15.38
CA ARG A 350 -5.78 39.91 -14.48
C ARG A 350 -6.79 38.90 -15.04
N ILE A 351 -6.61 37.65 -14.64
CA ILE A 351 -7.55 36.54 -14.85
C ILE A 351 -8.22 36.23 -13.52
N LEU A 352 -9.55 36.15 -13.50
CA LEU A 352 -10.36 35.77 -12.36
C LEU A 352 -10.98 34.39 -12.62
N PHE A 353 -10.91 33.49 -11.63
CA PHE A 353 -11.55 32.18 -11.70
C PHE A 353 -12.10 31.78 -10.33
N TYR A 354 -13.21 31.04 -10.32
CA TYR A 354 -13.73 30.44 -9.09
C TYR A 354 -13.04 29.10 -8.87
N ALA A 355 -12.52 28.88 -7.66
CA ALA A 355 -11.93 27.62 -7.25
C ALA A 355 -12.79 27.01 -6.14
N VAL A 356 -12.97 25.69 -6.22
CA VAL A 356 -13.57 24.86 -5.16
C VAL A 356 -12.65 23.65 -5.00
N PRO A 357 -11.59 23.79 -4.17
CA PRO A 357 -10.73 22.66 -3.81
C PRO A 357 -11.57 21.47 -3.34
N ALA A 358 -11.38 20.30 -3.94
CA ALA A 358 -12.05 19.10 -3.45
C ALA A 358 -11.46 18.68 -2.09
N SER A 359 -12.23 17.98 -1.26
CA SER A 359 -11.64 17.32 -0.09
C SER A 359 -10.61 16.28 -0.53
N SER A 360 -9.59 16.08 0.29
CA SER A 360 -8.62 15.01 0.12
C SER A 360 -7.94 14.75 1.44
N ARG A 361 -7.88 13.49 1.84
CA ARG A 361 -7.05 13.01 2.95
C ARG A 361 -5.55 13.26 2.74
N TYR A 362 -5.11 13.34 1.48
CA TYR A 362 -3.69 13.38 1.11
C TYR A 362 -3.10 14.80 1.03
N THR A 363 -3.91 15.85 0.86
CA THR A 363 -3.41 17.24 0.85
C THR A 363 -4.52 18.29 0.97
N ASP A 364 -4.17 19.36 1.70
CA ASP A 364 -4.85 20.65 1.81
C ASP A 364 -4.89 21.49 0.52
N LYS A 365 -4.10 21.13 -0.50
CA LYS A 365 -3.95 21.90 -1.74
C LYS A 365 -4.66 21.24 -2.91
N ASP A 366 -5.21 22.05 -3.80
CA ASP A 366 -5.74 21.62 -5.10
C ASP A 366 -5.01 22.32 -6.25
N ALA A 367 -4.98 21.67 -7.42
CA ALA A 367 -4.19 22.07 -8.58
C ALA A 367 -5.09 22.37 -9.79
N TYR A 368 -5.07 23.64 -10.20
CA TYR A 368 -5.69 24.11 -11.43
C TYR A 368 -4.59 24.30 -12.49
N PHE A 369 -4.92 24.11 -13.77
CA PHE A 369 -3.93 24.18 -14.85
C PHE A 369 -4.33 25.25 -15.88
N LEU A 370 -3.58 26.37 -15.89
CA LEU A 370 -3.74 27.45 -16.86
C LEU A 370 -2.92 27.17 -18.13
N SER A 371 -3.59 27.09 -19.26
CA SER A 371 -3.01 26.92 -20.61
C SER A 371 -3.19 28.20 -21.45
N TYR A 372 -2.32 28.40 -22.44
CA TYR A 372 -2.28 29.62 -23.25
C TYR A 372 -1.74 29.41 -24.68
N GLY A 373 -2.05 30.36 -25.57
CA GLY A 373 -1.72 30.31 -26.99
C GLY A 373 -2.54 29.27 -27.78
N GLY A 374 -3.59 28.73 -27.19
CA GLY A 374 -4.45 27.70 -27.76
C GLY A 374 -5.68 28.23 -28.49
N THR A 375 -6.73 27.40 -28.50
CA THR A 375 -8.11 27.85 -28.77
C THR A 375 -8.56 28.85 -27.71
N GLU A 376 -9.64 29.58 -27.98
CA GLU A 376 -10.23 30.43 -26.96
C GLU A 376 -10.73 29.60 -25.77
N GLY A 377 -10.51 30.11 -24.56
CA GLY A 377 -10.96 29.47 -23.33
C GLY A 377 -12.38 29.89 -22.95
N LEU A 378 -13.05 29.06 -22.17
CA LEU A 378 -14.39 29.31 -21.64
C LEU A 378 -14.43 30.59 -20.81
N ARG A 379 -15.50 31.37 -20.96
CA ARG A 379 -15.70 32.65 -20.29
C ARG A 379 -16.92 32.60 -19.37
N MET A 380 -16.84 33.28 -18.23
CA MET A 380 -18.00 33.46 -17.35
C MET A 380 -19.11 34.18 -18.12
N SER A 381 -20.27 33.56 -18.22
CA SER A 381 -21.46 34.18 -18.82
C SER A 381 -22.14 35.13 -17.84
N THR A 382 -23.04 35.99 -18.32
CA THR A 382 -23.80 36.93 -17.47
C THR A 382 -25.21 36.43 -17.20
N ARG A 383 -25.74 36.67 -16.00
CA ARG A 383 -27.17 36.59 -15.70
C ARG A 383 -27.67 37.87 -15.03
N SER A 384 -28.92 38.24 -15.27
CA SER A 384 -29.53 39.36 -14.55
C SER A 384 -29.82 38.98 -13.10
N GLY A 385 -29.52 39.92 -12.20
CA GLY A 385 -29.79 39.92 -10.77
C GLY A 385 -30.78 41.01 -10.38
N ASN A 386 -31.66 41.44 -11.28
CA ASN A 386 -32.62 42.51 -11.06
C ASN A 386 -33.63 42.16 -9.95
N PRO A 387 -33.70 42.91 -8.83
CA PRO A 387 -34.59 42.63 -7.71
C PRO A 387 -36.03 43.15 -7.88
N ALA A 388 -36.36 43.79 -9.01
CA ALA A 388 -37.66 44.42 -9.23
C ALA A 388 -38.82 43.41 -9.24
N GLY A 389 -39.86 43.69 -8.43
CA GLY A 389 -41.06 42.84 -8.33
C GLY A 389 -40.87 41.52 -7.57
N LEU A 390 -39.68 41.24 -7.03
CA LEU A 390 -39.39 40.01 -6.30
C LEU A 390 -39.66 40.17 -4.79
N PRO A 391 -40.28 39.17 -4.13
CA PRO A 391 -40.47 39.17 -2.68
C PRO A 391 -39.14 38.95 -1.96
N GLU A 392 -38.99 39.46 -0.75
CA GLU A 392 -37.78 39.28 0.04
C GLU A 392 -37.60 37.81 0.45
N GLY A 393 -36.36 37.32 0.37
CA GLY A 393 -35.95 35.98 0.76
C GLY A 393 -34.89 35.98 1.86
N ILE A 394 -34.56 34.78 2.32
CA ILE A 394 -33.59 34.54 3.38
C ILE A 394 -32.33 33.91 2.78
N ALA A 395 -31.21 34.63 2.85
CA ALA A 395 -29.91 34.09 2.47
C ALA A 395 -29.32 33.29 3.64
N HIS A 396 -28.83 32.09 3.35
CA HIS A 396 -28.20 31.21 4.32
C HIS A 396 -26.70 31.08 4.09
N ARG A 397 -25.93 30.99 5.17
CA ARG A 397 -24.50 30.65 5.16
C ARG A 397 -24.31 29.38 6.00
N THR A 398 -23.43 28.49 5.54
CA THR A 398 -22.96 27.35 6.32
C THR A 398 -21.56 27.66 6.84
N VAL A 399 -21.34 27.48 8.13
CA VAL A 399 -20.00 27.37 8.73
C VAL A 399 -19.81 25.91 9.12
N VAL A 400 -18.65 25.37 8.82
CA VAL A 400 -18.19 24.05 9.28
C VAL A 400 -16.91 24.28 10.08
N VAL A 401 -16.83 23.68 11.26
CA VAL A 401 -15.65 23.67 12.12
C VAL A 401 -15.28 22.24 12.48
N GLU A 402 -13.98 22.01 12.52
CA GLU A 402 -13.32 20.72 12.68
C GLU A 402 -11.90 21.03 13.17
N GLN A 403 -11.31 20.11 13.92
CA GLN A 403 -9.87 20.01 14.14
C GLN A 403 -9.52 18.53 13.95
N ASN A 404 -8.23 18.20 13.78
CA ASN A 404 -7.82 16.82 13.58
C ASN A 404 -6.69 16.50 14.56
N HIS A 405 -7.03 15.74 15.61
CA HIS A 405 -6.13 15.46 16.73
C HIS A 405 -5.92 13.97 16.96
N TYR A 406 -6.93 13.15 16.65
CA TYR A 406 -6.92 11.71 16.90
C TYR A 406 -7.05 10.95 15.59
N TYR A 407 -6.15 9.99 15.36
CA TYR A 407 -6.22 9.07 14.23
C TYR A 407 -6.83 7.74 14.66
N ASP A 408 -7.71 7.17 13.85
CA ASP A 408 -8.33 5.86 14.05
C ASP A 408 -8.30 5.08 12.73
N SER A 409 -7.59 3.95 12.68
CA SER A 409 -7.41 3.18 11.44
C SER A 409 -8.66 2.37 11.04
N HIS A 410 -9.61 2.13 11.95
CA HIS A 410 -10.82 1.35 11.67
C HIS A 410 -11.94 2.19 11.08
N TYR A 411 -12.05 3.46 11.49
CA TYR A 411 -13.20 4.29 11.18
C TYR A 411 -12.80 5.55 10.41
N ALA A 412 -13.24 5.63 9.16
CA ALA A 412 -13.08 6.84 8.35
C ALA A 412 -14.04 7.95 8.80
N ALA A 413 -13.55 9.19 8.80
CA ALA A 413 -14.33 10.40 8.94
C ALA A 413 -15.15 10.71 7.68
N ARG A 414 -16.05 11.70 7.75
CA ARG A 414 -17.02 12.05 6.69
C ARG A 414 -16.39 12.43 5.34
N ASP A 415 -15.12 12.85 5.32
CA ASP A 415 -14.41 13.27 4.11
C ASP A 415 -13.48 12.19 3.52
N GLY A 416 -13.41 11.02 4.18
CA GLY A 416 -12.60 9.87 3.79
C GLY A 416 -11.15 9.89 4.31
N ASP A 417 -10.77 10.86 5.15
CA ASP A 417 -9.62 10.72 6.04
C ASP A 417 -9.99 9.98 7.34
N HIS A 418 -9.01 9.72 8.20
CA HIS A 418 -9.13 8.87 9.40
C HIS A 418 -8.87 9.68 10.69
N TRP A 419 -9.06 11.00 10.61
CA TRP A 419 -8.83 11.90 11.71
C TRP A 419 -10.14 12.43 12.30
N TYR A 420 -10.12 12.57 13.63
CA TYR A 420 -11.22 13.07 14.42
C TYR A 420 -10.77 14.25 15.27
N TRP A 421 -11.69 15.19 15.49
CA TRP A 421 -11.50 16.35 16.35
C TRP A 421 -11.33 15.91 17.79
N ASP A 422 -12.25 15.09 18.31
CA ASP A 422 -12.27 14.87 19.75
C ASP A 422 -12.81 13.51 20.18
N LYS A 423 -12.39 13.07 21.38
CA LYS A 423 -12.77 11.82 22.02
C LYS A 423 -13.61 12.09 23.27
N LEU A 424 -14.88 11.73 23.24
CA LEU A 424 -15.70 11.59 24.44
C LEU A 424 -15.70 10.12 24.87
N GLN A 425 -15.36 9.86 26.13
CA GLN A 425 -15.36 8.52 26.70
C GLN A 425 -15.90 8.55 28.12
N ARG A 426 -16.98 7.84 28.41
CA ARG A 426 -17.41 7.61 29.80
C ARG A 426 -16.62 6.43 30.38
N PRO A 427 -16.14 6.48 31.65
CA PRO A 427 -16.30 7.55 32.63
C PRO A 427 -15.27 8.69 32.56
N ASP A 428 -14.19 8.55 31.79
CA ASP A 428 -12.99 9.41 31.88
C ASP A 428 -13.23 10.88 31.49
N ARG A 429 -13.97 11.11 30.40
CA ARG A 429 -14.34 12.41 29.84
C ARG A 429 -15.72 12.34 29.18
N ALA A 430 -16.76 12.51 30.00
CA ALA A 430 -18.16 12.38 29.57
C ALA A 430 -18.80 13.67 29.00
N SER A 431 -18.06 14.78 28.82
CA SER A 431 -18.59 16.01 28.22
C SER A 431 -17.50 16.96 27.72
N ALA A 432 -17.83 17.76 26.70
CA ALA A 432 -16.98 18.80 26.13
C ALA A 432 -17.81 19.90 25.43
N ASP A 433 -17.24 21.10 25.28
CA ASP A 433 -17.84 22.24 24.58
C ASP A 433 -16.95 22.69 23.42
N TYR A 434 -17.57 23.01 22.28
CA TYR A 434 -16.91 23.35 21.02
C TYR A 434 -17.38 24.71 20.49
N ALA A 435 -16.44 25.57 20.13
CA ALA A 435 -16.74 26.91 19.60
C ALA A 435 -17.05 26.87 18.10
N ILE A 436 -18.14 27.53 17.68
CA ILE A 436 -18.45 27.84 16.28
C ILE A 436 -18.63 29.35 16.09
N PRO A 437 -17.76 30.03 15.32
CA PRO A 437 -17.83 31.47 15.10
C PRO A 437 -18.87 31.84 14.04
N LEU A 438 -19.77 32.77 14.36
CA LEU A 438 -20.81 33.27 13.45
C LEU A 438 -20.61 34.76 13.15
N ASP A 439 -20.60 35.12 11.87
CA ASP A 439 -20.58 36.52 11.42
C ASP A 439 -22.03 37.05 11.32
N ALA A 440 -22.38 37.95 12.24
CA ALA A 440 -23.65 38.67 12.32
C ALA A 440 -24.91 37.84 11.93
N PRO A 441 -25.19 36.72 12.64
CA PRO A 441 -26.34 35.87 12.35
C PRO A 441 -27.66 36.60 12.60
N ARG A 442 -28.68 36.30 11.78
CA ARG A 442 -30.05 36.73 12.03
C ARG A 442 -30.63 36.00 13.24
N THR A 443 -31.16 36.74 14.20
CA THR A 443 -31.80 36.19 15.41
C THR A 443 -33.31 35.96 15.27
N ASP A 444 -33.91 36.34 14.15
CA ASP A 444 -35.34 36.17 13.84
C ASP A 444 -35.66 34.86 13.10
N THR A 445 -34.64 34.10 12.70
CA THR A 445 -34.74 32.92 11.84
C THR A 445 -33.98 31.76 12.48
N SER A 446 -34.56 30.55 12.51
CA SER A 446 -33.87 29.36 13.03
C SER A 446 -32.68 28.94 12.14
N ALA A 447 -31.61 28.48 12.77
CA ALA A 447 -30.49 27.81 12.11
C ALA A 447 -30.64 26.28 12.18
N THR A 448 -29.87 25.56 11.36
CA THR A 448 -29.75 24.10 11.41
C THR A 448 -28.35 23.75 11.89
N LEU A 449 -28.25 23.09 13.04
CA LEU A 449 -27.02 22.50 13.57
C LEU A 449 -26.90 21.07 13.06
N THR A 450 -25.73 20.68 12.57
CA THR A 450 -25.38 19.31 12.22
C THR A 450 -24.06 18.95 12.92
N VAL A 451 -24.01 17.76 13.52
CA VAL A 451 -22.82 17.22 14.19
C VAL A 451 -22.57 15.82 13.63
N TRP A 452 -21.34 15.54 13.23
CA TRP A 452 -20.90 14.23 12.76
C TRP A 452 -20.12 13.53 13.88
N LEU A 453 -20.57 12.33 14.26
CA LEU A 453 -19.97 11.50 15.31
C LEU A 453 -19.70 10.09 14.77
N HIS A 454 -18.81 9.36 15.43
CA HIS A 454 -18.69 7.91 15.26
C HIS A 454 -18.64 7.23 16.63
N GLY A 455 -19.54 6.28 16.91
CA GLY A 455 -19.37 5.41 18.09
C GLY A 455 -18.19 4.47 17.85
N TYR A 456 -17.24 4.36 18.78
CA TYR A 456 -16.09 3.44 18.65
C TYR A 456 -16.11 2.29 19.68
N THR A 457 -17.14 2.25 20.54
CA THR A 457 -17.42 1.12 21.43
C THR A 457 -18.66 0.38 20.96
N ASP A 458 -18.70 -0.94 21.18
CA ASP A 458 -19.84 -1.83 20.87
C ASP A 458 -20.08 -2.84 22.03
N PRO A 459 -20.45 -2.37 23.24
CA PRO A 459 -20.82 -3.25 24.35
C PRO A 459 -22.19 -3.89 24.10
N SER A 460 -22.43 -5.08 24.65
CA SER A 460 -23.62 -5.90 24.36
C SER A 460 -24.98 -5.37 24.88
N ALA A 461 -25.08 -4.10 25.27
CA ALA A 461 -26.31 -3.47 25.73
C ALA A 461 -26.89 -2.61 24.59
N ASN A 462 -28.20 -2.68 24.36
CA ASN A 462 -28.86 -1.96 23.27
C ASN A 462 -29.93 -1.01 23.82
N PRO A 463 -29.88 0.31 23.54
CA PRO A 463 -28.75 1.02 22.92
C PRO A 463 -27.50 1.02 23.83
N ASP A 464 -26.33 1.24 23.23
CA ASP A 464 -25.03 1.39 23.90
C ASP A 464 -24.53 2.85 23.98
N HIS A 465 -24.97 3.71 23.05
CA HIS A 465 -24.61 5.12 22.99
C HIS A 465 -25.79 6.05 23.30
N HIS A 466 -25.54 7.11 24.07
CA HIS A 466 -26.49 8.18 24.39
C HIS A 466 -25.77 9.54 24.46
N VAL A 467 -25.93 10.37 23.44
CA VAL A 467 -25.36 11.73 23.40
C VAL A 467 -26.44 12.78 23.58
N ARG A 468 -26.22 13.70 24.53
CA ARG A 468 -26.99 14.95 24.69
C ARG A 468 -26.23 16.11 24.05
N PHE A 469 -26.95 16.88 23.26
CA PHE A 469 -26.46 18.03 22.50
C PHE A 469 -27.04 19.33 23.08
N THR A 470 -26.19 20.34 23.23
CA THR A 470 -26.58 21.68 23.70
C THR A 470 -26.02 22.77 22.79
N PHE A 471 -26.69 23.93 22.74
CA PHE A 471 -26.23 25.13 22.05
C PHE A 471 -26.33 26.32 22.99
N ASN A 472 -25.23 27.04 23.21
CA ASN A 472 -25.10 28.13 24.19
C ASN A 472 -25.68 27.76 25.58
N GLY A 473 -25.43 26.52 26.03
CA GLY A 473 -25.90 25.97 27.31
C GLY A 473 -27.35 25.48 27.34
N SER A 474 -28.10 25.57 26.24
CA SER A 474 -29.49 25.09 26.15
C SER A 474 -29.58 23.80 25.35
N THR A 475 -30.25 22.77 25.87
CA THR A 475 -30.41 21.47 25.16
C THR A 475 -31.15 21.64 23.84
N VAL A 476 -30.55 21.17 22.74
CA VAL A 476 -31.18 21.12 21.41
C VAL A 476 -31.78 19.75 21.11
N GLY A 477 -31.27 18.69 21.74
CA GLY A 477 -31.80 17.34 21.63
C GLY A 477 -30.85 16.29 22.21
N GLU A 478 -31.25 15.03 22.07
CA GLU A 478 -30.46 13.86 22.45
C GLU A 478 -30.60 12.82 21.33
N GLN A 479 -29.59 11.96 21.17
CA GLN A 479 -29.66 10.78 20.31
C GLN A 479 -29.13 9.55 21.04
N THR A 480 -29.71 8.41 20.73
CA THR A 480 -29.24 7.10 21.17
C THR A 480 -29.06 6.19 19.96
N TRP A 481 -28.04 5.34 19.96
CA TRP A 481 -27.86 4.32 18.95
C TRP A 481 -27.22 3.05 19.51
N ASP A 482 -27.01 2.09 18.62
CA ASP A 482 -26.46 0.77 18.88
C ASP A 482 -25.24 0.57 17.97
N GLY A 483 -24.13 0.12 18.55
CA GLY A 483 -22.92 -0.32 17.86
C GLY A 483 -21.97 0.78 17.38
N ALA A 484 -20.76 0.36 17.01
CA ALA A 484 -19.72 1.23 16.48
C ALA A 484 -20.02 1.68 15.05
N ARG A 485 -20.60 2.88 14.89
CA ARG A 485 -21.03 3.41 13.58
C ARG A 485 -21.05 4.94 13.51
N ALA A 486 -20.99 5.45 12.29
CA ALA A 486 -21.17 6.87 11.97
C ALA A 486 -22.61 7.35 12.25
N ILE A 487 -22.72 8.56 12.81
CA ILE A 487 -23.98 9.23 13.17
C ILE A 487 -23.94 10.68 12.69
N THR A 488 -25.01 11.13 12.03
CA THR A 488 -25.22 12.53 11.67
C THR A 488 -26.40 13.08 12.47
N ALA A 489 -26.10 13.82 13.55
CA ALA A 489 -27.11 14.43 14.40
C ALA A 489 -27.48 15.81 13.86
N THR A 490 -28.78 16.08 13.61
CA THR A 490 -29.24 17.36 13.06
C THR A 490 -30.38 17.95 13.89
N PHE A 491 -30.27 19.23 14.25
CA PHE A 491 -31.19 19.94 15.15
C PHE A 491 -31.57 21.33 14.60
N SER A 492 -32.76 21.80 14.96
CA SER A 492 -33.16 23.20 14.74
C SER A 492 -32.76 24.05 15.94
N VAL A 493 -31.98 25.10 15.70
CA VAL A 493 -31.55 26.06 16.73
C VAL A 493 -32.37 27.34 16.59
N PRO A 494 -33.12 27.78 17.62
CA PRO A 494 -33.84 29.04 17.58
C PRO A 494 -32.90 30.23 17.28
N GLY A 495 -33.30 31.11 16.35
CA GLY A 495 -32.48 32.29 15.99
C GLY A 495 -32.12 33.15 17.19
N SER A 496 -33.02 33.26 18.17
CA SER A 496 -32.81 34.01 19.41
C SER A 496 -31.70 33.46 20.32
N TRP A 497 -31.17 32.26 20.04
CA TRP A 497 -30.02 31.69 20.74
C TRP A 497 -28.68 32.03 20.07
N LEU A 498 -28.71 32.47 18.80
CA LEU A 498 -27.52 32.80 18.02
C LEU A 498 -26.93 34.14 18.46
N ARG A 499 -25.60 34.24 18.44
CA ARG A 499 -24.83 35.44 18.75
C ARG A 499 -23.77 35.67 17.69
N ALA A 500 -23.37 36.92 17.45
CA ALA A 500 -22.19 37.21 16.65
C ALA A 500 -20.92 36.84 17.44
N GLY A 501 -19.90 36.33 16.74
CA GLY A 501 -18.72 35.71 17.37
C GLY A 501 -18.97 34.26 17.77
N ASP A 502 -18.25 33.78 18.78
CA ASP A 502 -18.27 32.38 19.18
C ASP A 502 -19.58 31.98 19.85
N ASN A 503 -20.17 30.88 19.37
CA ASN A 503 -21.27 30.17 19.99
C ASN A 503 -20.75 28.80 20.44
N GLN A 504 -21.29 28.25 21.52
CA GLN A 504 -20.84 26.97 22.08
C GLN A 504 -21.80 25.84 21.71
N VAL A 505 -21.25 24.73 21.22
CA VAL A 505 -21.97 23.46 21.03
C VAL A 505 -21.43 22.47 22.04
N GLY A 506 -22.24 22.09 23.02
CA GLY A 506 -21.84 21.17 24.09
C GLY A 506 -22.33 19.76 23.83
N LEU A 507 -21.42 18.78 23.91
CA LEU A 507 -21.71 17.35 23.87
C LEU A 507 -21.53 16.74 25.26
N SER A 508 -22.42 15.81 25.63
CA SER A 508 -22.30 15.05 26.87
C SER A 508 -22.87 13.64 26.74
N LEU A 509 -22.33 12.69 27.51
CA LEU A 509 -22.71 11.29 27.58
C LEU A 509 -23.49 11.04 28.89
N PRO A 510 -24.84 11.14 28.93
CA PRO A 510 -25.62 11.00 30.15
C PRO A 510 -25.52 9.58 30.75
N GLY A 511 -25.18 8.59 29.90
CA GLY A 511 -24.89 7.21 30.26
C GLY A 511 -26.12 6.31 30.25
N LEU A 512 -25.90 5.04 29.92
CA LEU A 512 -26.94 4.03 29.74
C LEU A 512 -26.84 2.91 30.78
N ASN A 513 -27.99 2.29 31.09
CA ASN A 513 -28.04 1.17 32.03
C ASN A 513 -27.38 -0.07 31.41
N GLY A 514 -26.38 -0.64 32.09
CA GLY A 514 -25.61 -1.79 31.60
C GLY A 514 -24.37 -1.42 30.78
N VAL A 515 -24.19 -0.15 30.42
CA VAL A 515 -23.01 0.37 29.73
C VAL A 515 -22.02 0.93 30.74
N THR A 516 -20.84 0.31 30.85
CA THR A 516 -19.76 0.76 31.75
C THR A 516 -18.78 1.72 31.08
N VAL A 517 -18.55 1.52 29.78
CA VAL A 517 -17.72 2.37 28.92
C VAL A 517 -18.53 2.70 27.67
N GLU A 518 -18.60 3.98 27.34
CA GLU A 518 -19.33 4.54 26.20
C GLU A 518 -18.36 5.49 25.49
N GLY A 519 -18.04 5.25 24.23
CA GLY A 519 -17.00 5.98 23.51
C GLY A 519 -17.46 6.52 22.15
N SER A 520 -17.38 7.83 21.95
CA SER A 520 -17.72 8.48 20.68
C SER A 520 -16.62 9.45 20.22
N TRP A 521 -16.24 9.34 18.96
CA TRP A 521 -15.47 10.32 18.23
C TRP A 521 -16.37 11.47 17.76
N LEU A 522 -15.86 12.70 17.82
CA LEU A 522 -16.37 13.86 17.11
C LEU A 522 -15.51 14.08 15.86
N ASP A 523 -16.16 14.11 14.70
CA ASP A 523 -15.58 14.54 13.42
C ASP A 523 -15.70 16.07 13.34
N ALA A 524 -16.86 16.59 12.92
CA ALA A 524 -17.06 18.01 12.70
C ALA A 524 -18.42 18.51 13.19
N ILE A 525 -18.54 19.84 13.21
CA ILE A 525 -19.77 20.56 13.55
C ILE A 525 -20.06 21.58 12.44
N ALA A 526 -21.28 21.58 11.92
CA ALA A 526 -21.75 22.60 10.98
C ALA A 526 -22.97 23.35 11.52
N LEU A 527 -23.05 24.65 11.21
CA LEU A 527 -24.25 25.45 11.43
C LEU A 527 -24.62 26.18 10.13
N ARG A 528 -25.81 25.85 9.58
CA ARG A 528 -26.44 26.60 8.48
C ARG A 528 -27.37 27.65 9.10
N TYR A 529 -26.96 28.91 9.07
CA TYR A 529 -27.69 30.04 9.67
C TYR A 529 -28.08 31.07 8.63
N ALA A 530 -29.05 31.92 8.94
CA ALA A 530 -29.46 33.00 8.05
C ALA A 530 -28.64 34.27 8.31
N THR A 531 -28.23 34.97 7.24
CA THR A 531 -27.43 36.21 7.33
C THR A 531 -28.03 37.35 6.51
N ARG A 532 -27.69 38.59 6.89
CA ARG A 532 -27.83 39.81 6.09
C ARG A 532 -26.51 40.56 5.93
N HIS A 533 -25.41 40.04 6.47
CA HIS A 533 -24.13 40.74 6.53
C HIS A 533 -23.07 40.01 5.72
N VAL A 534 -22.20 40.79 5.08
CA VAL A 534 -21.09 40.30 4.26
C VAL A 534 -19.79 40.95 4.74
N SER A 535 -18.79 40.11 5.04
CA SER A 535 -17.42 40.50 5.35
C SER A 535 -16.45 39.66 4.51
N GLY A 536 -15.52 40.30 3.80
CA GLY A 536 -14.66 39.62 2.83
C GLY A 536 -15.44 38.91 1.71
N GLN A 537 -14.89 37.82 1.17
CA GLN A 537 -15.66 36.95 0.25
C GLN A 537 -16.63 36.07 1.04
N VAL A 538 -17.91 36.05 0.65
CA VAL A 538 -18.92 35.21 1.29
C VAL A 538 -19.75 34.46 0.24
N ALA A 539 -19.83 33.14 0.38
CA ALA A 539 -20.81 32.31 -0.32
C ALA A 539 -22.12 32.26 0.49
N VAL A 540 -23.25 32.45 -0.18
CA VAL A 540 -24.60 32.41 0.41
C VAL A 540 -25.56 31.62 -0.47
N GLN A 541 -26.37 30.78 0.15
CA GLN A 541 -27.40 29.98 -0.51
C GLN A 541 -28.77 30.67 -0.40
N GLY A 542 -29.48 30.75 -1.52
CA GLY A 542 -30.85 31.24 -1.58
C GLY A 542 -31.90 30.23 -1.08
N GLU A 543 -33.15 30.69 -1.04
CA GLU A 543 -34.35 29.84 -0.88
C GLU A 543 -34.86 29.37 -2.24
N THR A 544 -35.68 28.31 -2.24
CA THR A 544 -36.43 27.87 -3.42
C THR A 544 -37.46 28.94 -3.84
N GLY A 545 -37.59 29.15 -5.15
CA GLY A 545 -38.50 30.12 -5.75
C GLY A 545 -37.88 31.50 -5.92
N ARG A 546 -38.62 32.38 -6.62
CA ARG A 546 -38.16 33.71 -6.99
C ARG A 546 -38.11 34.65 -5.78
N LYS A 547 -36.94 35.24 -5.50
CA LYS A 547 -36.66 36.03 -4.29
C LYS A 547 -35.76 37.21 -4.59
N ARG A 548 -35.71 38.21 -3.70
CA ARG A 548 -34.58 39.15 -3.59
C ARG A 548 -33.88 38.98 -2.25
N TYR A 549 -32.55 39.06 -2.25
CA TYR A 549 -31.72 38.98 -1.06
C TYR A 549 -31.08 40.34 -0.79
N VAL A 550 -31.10 40.79 0.46
CA VAL A 550 -30.62 42.10 0.90
C VAL A 550 -29.42 41.90 1.83
N PHE A 551 -28.27 42.46 1.48
CA PHE A 551 -27.01 42.33 2.20
C PHE A 551 -26.42 43.69 2.56
N THR A 552 -25.91 43.83 3.76
CA THR A 552 -25.15 44.99 4.26
C THR A 552 -23.67 44.63 4.31
N LEU A 553 -22.79 45.45 3.73
CA LEU A 553 -21.34 45.26 3.81
C LEU A 553 -20.78 45.94 5.06
N ASN A 554 -20.01 45.19 5.86
CA ASN A 554 -19.55 45.65 7.18
C ASN A 554 -18.37 46.65 7.15
N ASP A 555 -17.65 46.77 6.03
CA ASP A 555 -16.55 47.74 5.85
C ASP A 555 -16.51 48.32 4.42
N PRO A 556 -17.24 49.42 4.15
CA PRO A 556 -17.15 50.18 2.90
C PRO A 556 -15.97 51.19 2.89
N GLY A 557 -15.01 51.09 3.82
CA GLY A 557 -13.97 52.12 4.05
C GLY A 557 -12.61 51.86 3.40
N SER A 558 -12.28 50.60 3.08
CA SER A 558 -10.92 50.19 2.65
C SER A 558 -10.63 50.32 1.14
N HIS A 559 -11.53 50.94 0.38
CA HIS A 559 -11.53 50.91 -1.08
C HIS A 559 -10.35 51.66 -1.73
N ARG A 560 -9.36 50.91 -2.23
CA ARG A 560 -8.48 51.39 -3.30
C ARG A 560 -9.25 51.44 -4.61
N ILE A 561 -9.56 52.65 -5.07
CA ILE A 561 -10.12 52.90 -6.40
C ILE A 561 -9.09 52.49 -7.46
N TYR A 562 -9.39 51.45 -8.24
CA TYR A 562 -8.69 51.20 -9.50
C TYR A 562 -9.24 52.17 -10.56
N LEU A 563 -8.54 53.28 -10.78
CA LEU A 563 -8.81 54.19 -11.87
C LEU A 563 -8.51 53.48 -13.22
N PRO A 564 -9.48 53.38 -14.15
CA PRO A 564 -9.20 52.91 -15.50
C PRO A 564 -8.59 54.05 -16.32
N LEU A 565 -7.26 54.25 -16.25
CA LEU A 565 -6.60 55.33 -16.99
C LEU A 565 -5.12 55.01 -17.31
N ILE A 566 -4.85 54.58 -18.55
CA ILE A 566 -3.92 55.28 -19.44
C ILE A 566 -4.53 55.29 -20.85
N GLN A 567 -4.96 56.47 -21.31
CA GLN A 567 -5.11 56.75 -22.74
C GLN A 567 -3.73 56.68 -23.40
N ARG A 568 -3.57 55.86 -24.45
CA ARG A 568 -2.45 56.06 -25.39
C ARG A 568 -2.74 57.28 -26.26
N ALA A 569 -2.08 58.39 -25.98
CA ALA A 569 -2.14 59.57 -26.83
C ALA A 569 -1.12 59.51 -27.99
N ALA A 570 -1.59 59.88 -29.18
CA ALA A 570 -0.84 60.39 -30.34
C ALA A 570 0.10 59.45 -31.13
N GLY A 571 -0.48 58.85 -32.18
CA GLY A 571 0.18 58.56 -33.46
C GLY A 571 -0.89 58.58 -34.56
N ALA A 572 -0.88 59.57 -35.46
CA ALA A 572 -2.07 59.93 -36.25
C ALA A 572 -2.13 59.29 -37.65
N ALA A 573 -3.29 58.71 -38.02
CA ALA A 573 -3.91 58.81 -39.36
C ALA A 573 -5.36 58.25 -39.36
N ALA A 574 -6.26 58.98 -39.99
CA ALA A 574 -7.73 58.81 -40.01
C ALA A 574 -8.30 57.50 -40.61
N ALA A 575 -9.47 57.04 -40.10
CA ALA A 575 -10.80 57.18 -40.75
C ALA A 575 -11.83 56.05 -40.44
N GLN A 576 -13.10 56.47 -40.25
CA GLN A 576 -14.39 55.73 -40.28
C GLN A 576 -14.77 54.69 -39.19
N GLU A 577 -15.67 55.14 -38.30
CA GLU A 577 -17.08 54.68 -38.13
C GLU A 577 -17.49 53.30 -38.71
N SER A 578 -18.37 52.50 -38.09
CA SER A 578 -19.11 52.63 -36.81
C SER A 578 -19.89 51.34 -36.51
N GLN A 579 -19.92 50.89 -35.25
CA GLN A 579 -21.03 50.22 -34.52
C GLN A 579 -20.47 49.37 -33.37
N GLU A 580 -20.10 50.03 -32.26
CA GLU A 580 -20.09 49.39 -30.95
C GLU A 580 -21.46 49.61 -30.31
N SER A 581 -22.16 48.52 -29.99
CA SER A 581 -23.35 48.61 -29.14
C SER A 581 -22.92 49.02 -27.73
N GLU A 582 -23.50 50.09 -27.20
CA GLU A 582 -23.25 50.52 -25.83
C GLU A 582 -23.58 49.40 -24.83
N VAL A 583 -22.54 48.73 -24.33
CA VAL A 583 -22.62 48.08 -23.02
C VAL A 583 -22.71 49.20 -22.00
N ALA A 584 -23.84 49.28 -21.30
CA ALA A 584 -24.09 50.33 -20.32
C ALA A 584 -22.92 50.49 -19.35
N GLN A 585 -22.51 51.73 -19.11
CA GLN A 585 -21.40 52.05 -18.21
C GLN A 585 -21.63 51.38 -16.86
N ALA A 586 -20.80 50.39 -16.53
CA ALA A 586 -20.76 49.82 -15.20
C ALA A 586 -20.39 50.95 -14.23
N THR A 587 -21.35 51.39 -13.41
CA THR A 587 -21.02 52.08 -12.17
C THR A 587 -20.05 51.19 -11.42
N ALA A 588 -18.89 51.73 -11.02
CA ALA A 588 -17.85 50.97 -10.37
C ALA A 588 -18.32 50.56 -8.96
N SER A 589 -19.08 49.46 -8.88
CA SER A 589 -19.52 48.89 -7.62
C SER A 589 -18.30 48.36 -6.87
N ALA A 590 -18.20 48.71 -5.58
CA ALA A 590 -17.15 48.18 -4.70
C ALA A 590 -17.32 46.69 -4.36
N VAL A 591 -18.20 45.99 -5.09
CA VAL A 591 -18.60 44.61 -4.91
C VAL A 591 -18.89 43.98 -6.28
N ALA A 592 -18.47 42.74 -6.46
CA ALA A 592 -18.85 41.86 -7.55
C ALA A 592 -19.67 40.69 -7.01
N VAL A 593 -20.64 40.22 -7.79
CA VAL A 593 -21.52 39.10 -7.42
C VAL A 593 -21.45 38.04 -8.52
N TYR A 594 -21.27 36.78 -8.11
CA TYR A 594 -21.23 35.63 -8.99
C TYR A 594 -22.26 34.61 -8.56
N ASP A 595 -22.99 34.02 -9.51
CA ASP A 595 -23.79 32.81 -9.31
C ASP A 595 -22.85 31.61 -9.50
N ILE A 596 -22.63 30.88 -8.41
CA ILE A 596 -21.71 29.74 -8.31
C ILE A 596 -22.44 28.39 -8.23
N THR A 597 -23.76 28.38 -8.45
CA THR A 597 -24.63 27.17 -8.46
C THR A 597 -24.13 26.07 -9.43
N GLN A 598 -23.32 26.46 -10.42
CA GLN A 598 -22.53 25.55 -11.26
C GLN A 598 -21.04 25.93 -11.11
N PRO A 599 -20.28 25.30 -10.20
CA PRO A 599 -18.93 25.76 -9.84
C PRO A 599 -17.90 25.81 -10.99
N LEU A 600 -18.06 24.99 -12.03
CA LEU A 600 -17.21 25.02 -13.22
C LEU A 600 -17.64 26.09 -14.23
N GLN A 601 -18.87 26.61 -14.12
CA GLN A 601 -19.45 27.62 -15.01
C GLN A 601 -20.09 28.78 -14.23
N PRO A 602 -19.34 29.45 -13.32
CA PRO A 602 -19.84 30.59 -12.57
C PRO A 602 -20.29 31.71 -13.51
N LYS A 603 -21.41 32.34 -13.19
CA LYS A 603 -22.00 33.44 -13.96
C LYS A 603 -21.78 34.77 -13.25
N ILE A 604 -21.41 35.81 -13.99
CA ILE A 604 -21.38 37.19 -13.48
C ILE A 604 -22.83 37.67 -13.31
N VAL A 605 -23.18 38.17 -12.13
CA VAL A 605 -24.52 38.73 -11.88
C VAL A 605 -24.51 40.22 -12.19
N THR A 606 -25.41 40.67 -13.08
CA THR A 606 -25.60 42.08 -13.47
C THR A 606 -26.91 42.64 -12.89
N ASP A 607 -27.19 43.94 -13.10
CA ASP A 607 -28.49 44.57 -12.80
C ASP A 607 -28.98 44.50 -11.33
N PHE A 608 -28.12 44.10 -10.40
CA PHE A 608 -28.39 44.17 -8.96
C PHE A 608 -28.40 45.63 -8.49
N ALA A 609 -29.10 45.92 -7.39
CA ALA A 609 -29.09 47.27 -6.81
C ALA A 609 -27.95 47.40 -5.78
N TRP A 610 -27.24 48.53 -5.81
CA TRP A 610 -26.15 48.87 -4.89
C TRP A 610 -26.21 50.37 -4.56
N ASP A 611 -26.23 50.73 -3.27
CA ASP A 611 -26.32 52.12 -2.81
C ASP A 611 -25.05 52.68 -2.14
N GLY A 612 -23.98 51.87 -2.06
CA GLY A 612 -22.75 52.18 -1.33
C GLY A 612 -22.62 51.48 0.03
N SER A 613 -23.71 50.90 0.54
CA SER A 613 -23.76 50.16 1.81
C SER A 613 -24.54 48.84 1.72
N THR A 614 -25.61 48.84 0.93
CA THR A 614 -26.58 47.76 0.79
C THR A 614 -26.56 47.23 -0.64
N LEU A 615 -26.41 45.91 -0.76
CA LEU A 615 -26.49 45.13 -1.98
C LEU A 615 -27.84 44.40 -2.03
N ILE A 616 -28.59 44.54 -3.11
CA ILE A 616 -29.85 43.80 -3.33
C ILE A 616 -29.75 42.99 -4.62
N VAL A 617 -29.69 41.66 -4.49
CA VAL A 617 -29.62 40.72 -5.61
C VAL A 617 -30.98 40.05 -5.79
N GLY A 618 -31.53 40.13 -7.00
CA GLY A 618 -32.73 39.41 -7.42
C GLY A 618 -32.42 38.04 -8.01
N ASP A 619 -33.18 37.03 -7.59
CA ASP A 619 -33.18 35.69 -8.17
C ASP A 619 -34.51 35.42 -8.87
N ALA A 620 -34.46 35.34 -10.20
CA ALA A 620 -35.60 35.10 -11.07
C ALA A 620 -35.77 33.61 -11.44
N GLU A 621 -34.90 32.73 -10.96
CA GLU A 621 -35.01 31.27 -11.16
C GLU A 621 -35.92 30.63 -10.08
N ALA A 622 -36.22 29.33 -10.24
CA ALA A 622 -37.12 28.60 -9.34
C ALA A 622 -36.38 27.68 -8.36
N LEU A 623 -35.15 27.28 -8.70
CA LEU A 623 -34.27 26.52 -7.82
C LEU A 623 -33.41 27.50 -7.00
N PRO A 624 -33.03 27.16 -5.77
CA PRO A 624 -32.16 28.01 -4.96
C PRO A 624 -30.78 28.16 -5.61
N ALA A 625 -30.41 29.39 -5.99
CA ALA A 625 -29.06 29.69 -6.42
C ALA A 625 -28.09 29.83 -5.24
N GLU A 626 -26.80 29.62 -5.51
CA GLU A 626 -25.71 29.95 -4.60
C GLU A 626 -24.92 31.14 -5.16
N TYR A 627 -24.70 32.17 -4.34
CA TYR A 627 -24.04 33.41 -4.72
C TYR A 627 -22.73 33.60 -3.97
N LEU A 628 -21.66 33.91 -4.69
CA LEU A 628 -20.41 34.41 -4.13
C LEU A 628 -20.39 35.94 -4.25
N ILE A 629 -20.33 36.61 -3.10
CA ILE A 629 -20.23 38.07 -3.01
C ILE A 629 -18.76 38.41 -2.70
N VAL A 630 -18.14 39.23 -3.55
CA VAL A 630 -16.70 39.56 -3.51
C VAL A 630 -16.52 41.08 -3.50
N PRO A 631 -16.22 41.70 -2.35
CA PRO A 631 -15.81 43.10 -2.28
C PRO A 631 -14.50 43.34 -3.06
N THR A 632 -14.34 44.53 -3.63
CA THR A 632 -13.18 44.89 -4.45
C THR A 632 -11.87 44.77 -3.66
N GLY A 633 -10.88 44.04 -4.19
CA GLY A 633 -9.59 43.84 -3.54
C GLY A 633 -9.55 42.66 -2.57
N HIS A 634 -10.66 41.94 -2.36
CA HIS A 634 -10.72 40.72 -1.56
C HIS A 634 -10.56 39.44 -2.40
N GLU A 635 -10.19 39.52 -3.68
CA GLU A 635 -9.86 38.35 -4.50
C GLU A 635 -8.68 37.57 -3.89
N LYS A 636 -8.80 36.23 -3.80
CA LYS A 636 -7.73 35.37 -3.25
C LYS A 636 -6.54 35.33 -4.21
N THR A 637 -5.33 35.14 -3.68
CA THR A 637 -4.13 34.87 -4.48
C THR A 637 -3.78 33.38 -4.40
N PRO A 638 -3.31 32.74 -5.51
CA PRO A 638 -2.86 31.35 -5.46
C PRO A 638 -1.71 31.17 -4.48
N LEU A 639 -1.61 29.97 -3.89
CA LEU A 639 -0.53 29.59 -2.98
C LEU A 639 0.83 29.55 -3.72
N ALA A 640 0.83 29.04 -4.95
CA ALA A 640 2.01 29.01 -5.82
C ALA A 640 1.63 28.89 -7.30
N LEU A 641 2.56 29.31 -8.16
CA LEU A 641 2.58 28.97 -9.59
C LEU A 641 3.79 28.08 -9.86
N GLN A 642 3.58 26.97 -10.56
CA GLN A 642 4.61 25.95 -10.82
C GLN A 642 4.59 25.52 -12.30
N PRO A 643 5.74 25.28 -12.96
CA PRO A 643 5.76 24.64 -14.27
C PRO A 643 5.06 23.27 -14.23
N VAL A 644 4.20 22.98 -15.20
CA VAL A 644 3.57 21.66 -15.32
C VAL A 644 4.64 20.63 -15.68
N LYS A 645 4.66 19.51 -14.95
CA LYS A 645 5.53 18.37 -15.25
C LYS A 645 4.78 17.31 -16.06
N THR A 646 5.49 16.57 -16.90
CA THR A 646 4.90 15.49 -17.71
C THR A 646 5.72 14.21 -17.62
N VAL A 647 5.03 13.07 -17.59
CA VAL A 647 5.69 11.76 -17.70
C VAL A 647 6.12 11.53 -19.14
N SER A 648 7.43 11.47 -19.38
CA SER A 648 7.99 11.06 -20.68
C SER A 648 7.89 9.54 -20.86
N THR A 649 7.12 9.09 -21.84
CA THR A 649 7.07 7.67 -22.23
C THR A 649 8.36 7.27 -22.96
N PRO A 650 9.13 6.27 -22.48
CA PRO A 650 10.33 5.79 -23.19
C PRO A 650 9.96 5.16 -24.54
N SER A 651 10.63 5.57 -25.61
CA SER A 651 10.37 5.08 -26.98
C SER A 651 10.54 3.57 -27.15
N GLY A 652 11.43 2.97 -26.34
CA GLY A 652 11.65 1.53 -26.28
C GLY A 652 10.86 0.81 -25.18
N GLY A 653 9.99 1.49 -24.42
CA GLY A 653 9.37 0.96 -23.20
C GLY A 653 10.36 0.81 -22.03
N ALA A 654 9.92 0.14 -20.95
CA ALA A 654 10.75 -0.18 -19.79
C ALA A 654 10.38 -1.55 -19.21
N ASP A 655 11.37 -2.21 -18.61
CA ASP A 655 11.25 -3.41 -17.77
C ASP A 655 11.23 -3.04 -16.27
N TYR A 656 11.85 -1.92 -15.92
CA TYR A 656 12.14 -1.50 -14.56
C TYR A 656 11.84 0.00 -14.39
N ILE A 657 10.96 0.36 -13.45
CA ILE A 657 10.56 1.74 -13.19
C ILE A 657 10.96 2.13 -11.76
N VAL A 658 11.67 3.25 -11.61
CA VAL A 658 11.84 3.92 -10.30
C VAL A 658 10.95 5.16 -10.28
N ILE A 659 10.00 5.21 -9.36
CA ILE A 659 9.17 6.39 -9.09
C ILE A 659 9.75 7.08 -7.86
N THR A 660 10.05 8.37 -7.97
CA THR A 660 10.78 9.07 -6.90
C THR A 660 10.51 10.57 -6.86
N HIS A 661 10.69 11.16 -5.69
CA HIS A 661 10.74 12.62 -5.54
C HIS A 661 12.09 13.18 -6.06
N PRO A 662 12.14 14.39 -6.66
CA PRO A 662 13.36 14.97 -7.21
C PRO A 662 14.59 14.98 -6.28
N ASN A 663 14.39 15.07 -4.96
CA ASN A 663 15.47 15.03 -3.96
C ASN A 663 16.33 13.74 -4.02
N PHE A 664 15.79 12.64 -4.53
CA PHE A 664 16.47 11.33 -4.59
C PHE A 664 16.80 10.90 -6.02
N ARG A 665 16.56 11.77 -7.02
CA ARG A 665 16.73 11.46 -8.45
C ARG A 665 18.12 10.90 -8.80
N THR A 666 19.18 11.40 -8.18
CA THR A 666 20.56 10.89 -8.38
C THR A 666 20.72 9.42 -7.94
N ALA A 667 20.13 9.04 -6.80
CA ALA A 667 20.17 7.66 -6.31
C ALA A 667 19.30 6.74 -7.19
N ALA A 668 18.12 7.19 -7.61
CA ALA A 668 17.29 6.48 -8.58
C ALA A 668 18.01 6.26 -9.93
N GLU A 669 18.71 7.28 -10.46
CA GLU A 669 19.51 7.15 -11.68
C GLU A 669 20.70 6.21 -11.49
N HIS A 670 21.32 6.15 -10.31
CA HIS A 670 22.38 5.19 -10.02
C HIS A 670 21.86 3.74 -10.03
N LEU A 671 20.74 3.48 -9.37
CA LEU A 671 20.09 2.16 -9.35
C LEU A 671 19.60 1.74 -10.74
N ALA A 672 18.91 2.63 -11.46
CA ALA A 672 18.48 2.40 -12.84
C ALA A 672 19.69 2.11 -13.76
N SER A 673 20.78 2.87 -13.63
CA SER A 673 22.01 2.60 -14.40
C SER A 673 22.63 1.24 -14.08
N HIS A 674 22.50 0.74 -12.84
CA HIS A 674 22.92 -0.60 -12.48
C HIS A 674 22.05 -1.67 -13.13
N ARG A 675 20.72 -1.52 -13.07
CA ARG A 675 19.76 -2.43 -13.72
C ARG A 675 19.87 -2.42 -15.25
N ALA A 676 20.21 -1.28 -15.86
CA ALA A 676 20.52 -1.17 -17.28
C ALA A 676 21.78 -1.97 -17.69
N ARG A 677 22.83 -2.00 -16.84
CA ARG A 677 24.01 -2.86 -17.07
C ARG A 677 23.70 -4.35 -16.98
N GLN A 678 22.59 -4.73 -16.33
CA GLN A 678 22.06 -6.09 -16.30
C GLN A 678 21.08 -6.39 -17.44
N GLY A 679 20.92 -5.47 -18.40
CA GLY A 679 20.09 -5.67 -19.60
C GLY A 679 18.63 -5.25 -19.47
N LEU A 680 18.20 -4.66 -18.35
CA LEU A 680 16.82 -4.16 -18.19
C LEU A 680 16.67 -2.79 -18.84
N ARG A 681 15.57 -2.55 -19.58
CA ARG A 681 15.18 -1.19 -20.00
C ARG A 681 14.68 -0.44 -18.76
N THR A 682 15.27 0.71 -18.43
CA THR A 682 14.96 1.41 -17.17
C THR A 682 14.35 2.79 -17.39
N ALA A 683 13.37 3.16 -16.55
CA ALA A 683 12.83 4.52 -16.47
C ALA A 683 12.94 5.06 -15.03
N VAL A 684 13.36 6.31 -14.88
CA VAL A 684 13.27 7.07 -13.62
C VAL A 684 12.21 8.15 -13.83
N VAL A 685 11.21 8.18 -12.96
CA VAL A 685 9.99 8.99 -13.09
C VAL A 685 9.84 9.89 -11.87
N ASP A 686 9.70 11.20 -12.11
CA ASP A 686 9.38 12.19 -11.09
C ASP A 686 7.92 12.01 -10.66
N VAL A 687 7.69 11.77 -9.36
CA VAL A 687 6.35 11.53 -8.81
C VAL A 687 5.41 12.74 -9.00
N GLU A 688 5.94 13.97 -9.02
CA GLU A 688 5.15 15.17 -9.32
C GLU A 688 4.65 15.19 -10.77
N ALA A 689 5.45 14.64 -11.71
CA ALA A 689 5.02 14.48 -13.09
C ALA A 689 3.90 13.45 -13.23
N VAL A 690 3.88 12.44 -12.36
CA VAL A 690 2.79 11.45 -12.27
C VAL A 690 1.50 12.10 -11.79
N TYR A 691 1.54 12.91 -10.72
CA TYR A 691 0.38 13.67 -10.25
C TYR A 691 -0.20 14.59 -11.33
N ASP A 692 0.65 15.31 -12.05
CA ASP A 692 0.26 16.22 -13.14
C ASP A 692 -0.25 15.50 -14.40
N THR A 693 0.18 14.27 -14.68
CA THR A 693 -0.18 13.55 -15.91
C THR A 693 -1.34 12.56 -15.73
N PHE A 694 -1.40 11.87 -14.60
CA PHE A 694 -2.28 10.73 -14.33
C PHE A 694 -3.20 10.93 -13.11
N GLY A 695 -3.20 12.13 -12.53
CA GLY A 695 -4.09 12.54 -11.45
C GLY A 695 -4.58 13.98 -11.60
N THR A 696 -5.06 14.54 -10.50
CA THR A 696 -5.60 15.90 -10.40
C THR A 696 -4.51 16.97 -10.29
N GLY A 697 -3.22 16.61 -10.31
CA GLY A 697 -2.11 17.50 -9.93
C GLY A 697 -1.83 17.57 -8.43
N ARG A 698 -2.61 16.85 -7.62
CA ARG A 698 -2.45 16.73 -6.16
C ARG A 698 -1.59 15.52 -5.80
N LEU A 699 -1.00 15.55 -4.61
CA LEU A 699 -0.40 14.36 -3.99
C LEU A 699 -1.51 13.32 -3.80
N ASP A 700 -1.43 12.21 -4.53
CA ASP A 700 -2.44 11.16 -4.56
C ASP A 700 -1.83 9.84 -5.08
N PRO A 701 -1.77 8.76 -4.29
CA PRO A 701 -1.25 7.47 -4.73
C PRO A 701 -2.11 6.82 -5.84
N GLN A 702 -3.36 7.23 -6.03
CA GLN A 702 -4.18 6.77 -7.17
C GLN A 702 -3.61 7.25 -8.51
N ALA A 703 -2.91 8.39 -8.55
CA ALA A 703 -2.20 8.84 -9.76
C ALA A 703 -1.02 7.90 -10.09
N ILE A 704 -0.34 7.36 -9.07
CA ILE A 704 0.73 6.36 -9.22
C ILE A 704 0.15 5.07 -9.81
N ARG A 705 -0.96 4.58 -9.26
CA ARG A 705 -1.69 3.42 -9.80
C ARG A 705 -2.15 3.65 -11.25
N ASN A 706 -2.70 4.83 -11.56
CA ASN A 706 -3.12 5.19 -12.91
C ASN A 706 -1.95 5.19 -13.91
N PHE A 707 -0.80 5.73 -13.51
CA PHE A 707 0.43 5.70 -14.31
C PHE A 707 0.94 4.27 -14.55
N LEU A 708 1.01 3.44 -13.51
CA LEU A 708 1.45 2.05 -13.63
C LEU A 708 0.49 1.25 -14.52
N ALA A 709 -0.83 1.42 -14.36
CA ALA A 709 -1.85 0.85 -15.24
C ALA A 709 -1.68 1.29 -16.71
N TYR A 710 -1.36 2.56 -16.95
CA TYR A 710 -1.07 3.07 -18.29
C TYR A 710 0.20 2.44 -18.87
N ALA A 711 1.32 2.45 -18.15
CA ALA A 711 2.59 1.89 -18.59
C ALA A 711 2.49 0.38 -18.89
N TYR A 712 1.84 -0.37 -17.99
CA TYR A 712 1.63 -1.81 -18.09
C TYR A 712 0.81 -2.25 -19.31
N ASN A 713 -0.09 -1.38 -19.80
CA ASN A 713 -0.97 -1.67 -20.92
C ASN A 713 -0.53 -1.04 -22.26
N ASN A 714 0.14 0.11 -22.23
CA ASN A 714 0.39 0.93 -23.42
C ASN A 714 1.88 1.06 -23.82
N TRP A 715 2.84 0.76 -22.93
CA TRP A 715 4.26 0.87 -23.29
C TRP A 715 4.73 -0.28 -24.20
N PRO A 716 5.75 -0.05 -25.06
CA PRO A 716 6.30 -1.08 -25.94
C PRO A 716 6.72 -2.35 -25.19
N ARG A 717 6.23 -3.51 -25.68
CA ARG A 717 6.40 -4.81 -25.02
C ARG A 717 7.88 -5.25 -24.93
N PRO A 718 8.27 -6.06 -23.92
CA PRO A 718 7.43 -6.54 -22.80
C PRO A 718 6.96 -5.39 -21.90
N ALA A 719 5.87 -5.60 -21.15
CA ALA A 719 5.41 -4.59 -20.18
C ALA A 719 6.44 -4.49 -19.03
N PRO A 720 6.46 -3.41 -18.23
CA PRO A 720 7.42 -3.34 -17.12
C PRO A 720 7.14 -4.46 -16.11
N TYR A 721 8.21 -5.04 -15.56
CA TYR A 721 8.17 -6.14 -14.59
C TYR A 721 8.36 -5.63 -13.16
N TYR A 722 9.13 -4.57 -12.94
CA TYR A 722 9.54 -4.11 -11.61
C TYR A 722 9.18 -2.65 -11.37
N VAL A 723 8.80 -2.34 -10.14
CA VAL A 723 8.59 -0.98 -9.62
C VAL A 723 9.40 -0.80 -8.33
N VAL A 724 10.17 0.28 -8.25
CA VAL A 724 10.71 0.80 -6.98
C VAL A 724 10.10 2.15 -6.67
N LEU A 725 9.53 2.28 -5.47
CA LEU A 725 9.16 3.56 -4.88
C LEU A 725 10.36 4.05 -4.05
N LEU A 726 11.09 5.07 -4.53
CA LEU A 726 12.22 5.65 -3.79
C LEU A 726 11.78 6.95 -3.12
N GLY A 727 11.58 6.87 -1.81
CA GLY A 727 11.08 7.94 -0.95
C GLY A 727 10.16 7.37 0.13
N ASP A 728 10.22 7.99 1.30
CA ASP A 728 9.35 7.65 2.42
C ASP A 728 7.94 8.27 2.30
N GLY A 729 7.03 7.88 3.18
CA GLY A 729 5.74 8.55 3.33
C GLY A 729 4.90 8.04 4.49
N SER A 730 4.05 8.91 5.06
CA SER A 730 3.26 8.66 6.26
C SER A 730 1.75 8.71 6.01
N TYR A 731 0.93 8.24 6.97
CA TYR A 731 -0.51 8.50 6.99
C TYR A 731 -0.88 9.93 7.43
N ASP A 732 0.03 10.67 8.08
CA ASP A 732 -0.20 12.07 8.48
C ASP A 732 0.25 13.06 7.39
N PHE A 733 -0.44 13.07 6.26
CA PHE A 733 -0.08 13.92 5.11
C PHE A 733 -0.20 15.42 5.34
N LYS A 734 -1.02 15.83 6.33
CA LYS A 734 -1.37 17.22 6.60
C LYS A 734 -0.69 17.76 7.88
N ASN A 735 0.14 16.93 8.53
CA ASN A 735 0.82 17.22 9.80
C ASN A 735 -0.17 17.62 10.93
N TYR A 736 -1.22 16.83 11.08
CA TYR A 736 -2.21 16.96 12.15
C TYR A 736 -1.62 16.56 13.52
N SER A 737 -0.70 15.60 13.57
CA SER A 737 0.00 15.18 14.81
C SER A 737 1.05 16.18 15.32
N GLY A 738 1.52 17.09 14.46
CA GLY A 738 2.62 18.01 14.75
C GLY A 738 4.03 17.41 14.62
N TYR A 739 4.19 16.14 14.23
CA TYR A 739 5.51 15.51 14.02
C TYR A 739 6.17 15.86 12.68
N ASP A 740 5.44 16.42 11.72
CA ASP A 740 5.88 16.80 10.37
C ASP A 740 6.61 15.68 9.58
N PRO A 741 6.04 14.45 9.49
CA PRO A 741 6.67 13.37 8.75
C PRO A 741 6.77 13.71 7.25
N PRO A 742 7.96 13.61 6.64
CA PRO A 742 8.10 13.89 5.21
C PRO A 742 7.41 12.82 4.36
N THR A 743 6.49 13.23 3.50
CA THR A 743 5.93 12.35 2.46
C THR A 743 6.49 12.68 1.10
N TYR A 744 7.45 11.86 0.65
CA TYR A 744 8.11 11.97 -0.65
C TYR A 744 7.42 11.13 -1.72
N VAL A 745 6.97 9.93 -1.38
CA VAL A 745 6.13 9.07 -2.22
C VAL A 745 5.05 8.47 -1.31
N PRO A 746 3.77 8.84 -1.46
CA PRO A 746 2.73 8.41 -0.53
C PRO A 746 2.61 6.87 -0.47
N PRO A 747 2.32 6.29 0.71
CA PRO A 747 1.75 4.95 0.77
C PRO A 747 0.39 4.91 0.06
N PHE A 748 0.06 3.80 -0.58
CA PHE A 748 -1.33 3.52 -0.94
C PHE A 748 -2.06 3.00 0.31
N LEU A 749 -2.76 3.88 1.04
CA LEU A 749 -3.52 3.47 2.21
C LEU A 749 -4.84 2.82 1.81
N ALA A 750 -5.19 1.71 2.47
CA ALA A 750 -6.46 1.03 2.28
C ALA A 750 -6.85 0.23 3.53
N ASP A 751 -8.15 0.13 3.76
CA ASP A 751 -8.77 -0.81 4.71
C ASP A 751 -8.62 -2.24 4.16
N VAL A 752 -7.59 -2.95 4.64
CA VAL A 752 -7.20 -4.30 4.17
C VAL A 752 -6.83 -5.25 5.29
N ASP A 753 -6.59 -4.75 6.51
CA ASP A 753 -6.24 -5.56 7.67
C ASP A 753 -7.51 -5.78 8.52
N PRO A 754 -7.98 -7.02 8.74
CA PRO A 754 -9.25 -7.24 9.43
C PRO A 754 -9.21 -6.94 10.93
N TRP A 755 -8.04 -6.66 11.52
CA TRP A 755 -7.86 -6.36 12.94
C TRP A 755 -7.35 -4.94 13.21
N TRP A 756 -6.62 -4.35 12.27
CA TRP A 756 -6.11 -2.97 12.33
C TRP A 756 -6.91 -1.98 11.46
N GLY A 757 -7.63 -2.46 10.45
CA GLY A 757 -8.32 -1.65 9.46
C GLY A 757 -7.35 -1.12 8.39
N GLU A 758 -7.17 0.20 8.37
CA GLU A 758 -6.34 0.88 7.38
C GLU A 758 -4.83 0.74 7.63
N THR A 759 -4.12 0.33 6.59
CA THR A 759 -2.65 0.32 6.53
C THR A 759 -2.14 0.58 5.10
N ALA A 760 -0.84 0.83 4.95
CA ALA A 760 -0.18 0.90 3.66
C ALA A 760 -0.22 -0.46 2.94
N ALA A 761 -0.75 -0.42 1.72
CA ALA A 761 -1.04 -1.54 0.85
C ALA A 761 -0.46 -1.30 -0.56
N ASP A 762 0.84 -0.99 -0.65
CA ASP A 762 1.53 -0.65 -1.90
C ASP A 762 1.39 -1.75 -2.99
N ASN A 763 1.06 -2.99 -2.60
CA ASN A 763 0.64 -4.07 -3.51
C ASN A 763 -0.49 -3.64 -4.48
N ARG A 764 -1.49 -2.88 -3.99
CA ARG A 764 -2.65 -2.42 -4.79
C ARG A 764 -2.27 -1.45 -5.91
N LEU A 765 -1.08 -0.83 -5.87
CA LEU A 765 -0.53 -0.01 -6.96
C LEU A 765 -0.21 -0.84 -8.21
N VAL A 766 0.02 -2.15 -8.05
CA VAL A 766 0.49 -3.08 -9.09
C VAL A 766 -0.44 -4.28 -9.35
N THR A 767 -1.59 -4.35 -8.66
CA THR A 767 -2.74 -5.18 -9.03
C THR A 767 -3.53 -4.49 -10.15
N LEU A 768 -3.40 -4.97 -11.40
CA LEU A 768 -3.80 -4.24 -12.63
C LEU A 768 -4.62 -5.06 -13.63
N GLU A 769 -4.62 -6.38 -13.53
CA GLU A 769 -5.28 -7.34 -14.43
C GLU A 769 -6.00 -8.42 -13.59
N GLY A 770 -7.23 -8.79 -14.00
CA GLY A 770 -8.07 -9.68 -13.19
C GLY A 770 -8.98 -8.93 -12.20
N ASP A 771 -9.79 -9.70 -11.48
CA ASP A 771 -10.62 -9.27 -10.35
C ASP A 771 -10.16 -10.06 -9.12
N ASP A 772 -8.88 -9.84 -8.78
CA ASP A 772 -8.16 -10.50 -7.71
C ASP A 772 -7.09 -9.56 -7.13
N ALA A 773 -6.41 -9.97 -6.04
CA ALA A 773 -5.45 -9.13 -5.31
C ALA A 773 -3.98 -9.44 -5.64
N LEU A 774 -3.69 -10.22 -6.69
CA LEU A 774 -2.32 -10.60 -7.04
C LEU A 774 -1.62 -9.46 -7.81
N PRO A 775 -0.30 -9.26 -7.63
CA PRO A 775 0.42 -8.19 -8.32
C PRO A 775 0.91 -8.62 -9.72
N ASP A 776 0.64 -7.81 -10.74
CA ASP A 776 1.10 -7.99 -12.14
C ASP A 776 2.52 -7.47 -12.42
N MET A 777 3.02 -6.68 -11.47
CA MET A 777 4.34 -6.07 -11.46
C MET A 777 4.93 -6.23 -10.06
N LEU A 778 6.22 -6.48 -9.98
CA LEU A 778 6.92 -6.76 -8.73
C LEU A 778 7.35 -5.43 -8.10
N ILE A 779 6.78 -5.10 -6.94
CA ILE A 779 7.00 -3.82 -6.27
C ILE A 779 7.88 -3.96 -5.03
N GLY A 780 8.68 -2.92 -4.75
CA GLY A 780 9.33 -2.69 -3.47
C GLY A 780 9.53 -1.19 -3.21
N ARG A 781 9.81 -0.84 -1.95
CA ARG A 781 10.02 0.53 -1.49
C ARG A 781 11.43 0.69 -0.93
N LEU A 782 12.07 1.81 -1.25
CA LEU A 782 13.28 2.30 -0.60
C LEU A 782 12.89 3.54 0.20
N PRO A 783 12.48 3.39 1.48
CA PRO A 783 11.95 4.49 2.27
C PRO A 783 13.11 5.40 2.69
N ALA A 784 13.30 6.51 1.99
CA ALA A 784 14.40 7.44 2.21
C ALA A 784 13.85 8.81 2.65
N ASN A 785 14.43 9.36 3.71
CA ASN A 785 14.13 10.71 4.21
C ASN A 785 15.17 11.74 3.77
N THR A 786 16.38 11.27 3.44
CA THR A 786 17.50 12.07 2.95
C THR A 786 18.15 11.45 1.71
N SER A 787 18.81 12.29 0.91
CA SER A 787 19.59 11.84 -0.25
C SER A 787 20.79 10.94 0.14
N ALA A 788 21.28 11.07 1.39
CA ALA A 788 22.31 10.21 1.94
C ALA A 788 21.79 8.78 2.21
N GLU A 789 20.61 8.64 2.81
CA GLU A 789 19.97 7.32 3.01
C GLU A 789 19.59 6.66 1.69
N ALA A 790 19.03 7.44 0.74
CA ALA A 790 18.72 6.97 -0.61
C ALA A 790 19.97 6.40 -1.30
N SER A 791 21.09 7.12 -1.22
CA SER A 791 22.37 6.67 -1.77
C SER A 791 22.90 5.44 -1.05
N ALA A 792 22.86 5.41 0.29
CA ALA A 792 23.34 4.28 1.09
C ALA A 792 22.56 2.98 0.80
N MET A 793 21.23 3.04 0.66
CA MET A 793 20.42 1.88 0.28
C MET A 793 20.79 1.36 -1.12
N VAL A 794 20.89 2.26 -2.11
CA VAL A 794 21.27 1.90 -3.48
C VAL A 794 22.67 1.30 -3.54
N ASP A 795 23.64 1.91 -2.85
CA ASP A 795 25.02 1.43 -2.81
C ASP A 795 25.13 0.08 -2.11
N LYS A 796 24.33 -0.19 -1.06
CA LYS A 796 24.22 -1.52 -0.43
C LYS A 796 23.72 -2.59 -1.39
N ILE A 797 22.66 -2.32 -2.15
CA ILE A 797 22.12 -3.25 -3.17
C ILE A 797 23.18 -3.56 -4.23
N ILE A 798 23.84 -2.53 -4.76
CA ILE A 798 24.89 -2.67 -5.78
C ILE A 798 26.10 -3.44 -5.24
N ALA A 799 26.53 -3.17 -3.99
CA ALA A 799 27.67 -3.85 -3.37
C ALA A 799 27.38 -5.32 -3.05
N TYR A 800 26.17 -5.65 -2.60
CA TYR A 800 25.69 -7.01 -2.40
C TYR A 800 25.72 -7.82 -3.71
N GLU A 801 25.17 -7.24 -4.79
CA GLU A 801 25.15 -7.91 -6.10
C GLU A 801 26.52 -7.96 -6.79
N ALA A 802 27.44 -7.05 -6.50
CA ALA A 802 28.80 -7.09 -7.03
C ALA A 802 29.70 -8.12 -6.33
N LYS A 803 29.28 -8.70 -5.19
CA LYS A 803 30.14 -9.57 -4.39
C LYS A 803 30.35 -10.95 -5.02
N ALA A 804 31.53 -11.53 -4.81
CA ALA A 804 31.73 -12.96 -5.04
C ALA A 804 30.95 -13.77 -3.98
N VAL A 805 30.52 -14.98 -4.34
CA VAL A 805 29.80 -15.88 -3.43
C VAL A 805 30.77 -16.41 -2.38
N GLU A 806 30.73 -15.81 -1.20
CA GLU A 806 31.50 -16.19 0.00
C GLU A 806 30.68 -17.14 0.90
N PRO A 807 31.30 -17.95 1.78
CA PRO A 807 30.58 -18.93 2.62
C PRO A 807 29.47 -18.36 3.52
N TRP A 808 29.52 -17.07 3.88
CA TRP A 808 28.50 -16.44 4.72
C TRP A 808 27.12 -16.36 4.03
N PHE A 809 27.07 -16.32 2.70
CA PHE A 809 25.80 -16.36 1.97
C PHE A 809 25.01 -17.65 2.26
N LEU A 810 25.68 -18.76 2.58
CA LEU A 810 25.03 -20.05 2.84
C LEU A 810 24.50 -20.18 4.27
N GLN A 811 24.94 -19.29 5.17
CA GLN A 811 24.45 -19.27 6.53
C GLN A 811 23.04 -18.71 6.55
N GLN A 812 22.11 -19.45 7.15
CA GLN A 812 20.72 -19.01 7.33
C GLN A 812 20.43 -18.96 8.83
N LEU A 813 19.94 -17.83 9.32
CA LEU A 813 19.64 -17.63 10.73
C LEU A 813 18.13 -17.67 10.94
N ILE A 814 17.67 -18.59 11.79
CA ILE A 814 16.25 -18.79 12.06
C ILE A 814 16.03 -18.45 13.53
N VAL A 815 15.31 -17.36 13.76
CA VAL A 815 15.02 -16.83 15.09
C VAL A 815 13.53 -17.08 15.38
N ALA A 816 13.21 -17.59 16.56
CA ALA A 816 11.83 -17.84 16.96
C ALA A 816 11.53 -17.33 18.37
N ASP A 817 10.37 -16.72 18.54
CA ASP A 817 9.77 -16.37 19.82
C ASP A 817 9.24 -17.62 20.56
N ASN A 818 8.76 -17.49 21.80
CA ASN A 818 8.17 -18.62 22.52
C ASN A 818 6.75 -18.98 22.04
N PRO A 819 6.38 -20.27 22.00
CA PRO A 819 5.00 -20.70 21.72
C PRO A 819 3.99 -20.12 22.71
N ASP A 820 2.83 -19.70 22.21
CA ASP A 820 1.69 -19.21 23.01
C ASP A 820 0.33 -19.45 22.29
N ASP A 821 -0.71 -18.73 22.69
CA ASP A 821 -2.07 -18.86 22.13
C ASP A 821 -2.21 -18.30 20.70
N ALA A 822 -1.25 -17.50 20.20
CA ALA A 822 -1.23 -16.99 18.83
C ALA A 822 -0.48 -17.91 17.85
N GLY A 823 0.36 -18.81 18.34
CA GLY A 823 1.06 -19.79 17.52
C GLY A 823 2.21 -20.51 18.21
N ASN A 824 2.81 -21.48 17.51
CA ASN A 824 3.88 -22.31 18.05
C ASN A 824 5.21 -22.01 17.36
N PHE A 825 5.66 -20.75 17.36
CA PHE A 825 6.75 -20.20 16.51
C PHE A 825 8.02 -21.07 16.35
N HIS A 826 8.33 -21.93 17.32
CA HIS A 826 9.40 -22.95 17.22
C HIS A 826 9.17 -23.97 16.10
N ALA A 827 7.91 -24.35 15.83
CA ALA A 827 7.51 -25.30 14.81
C ALA A 827 7.64 -24.70 13.40
N GLU A 828 7.23 -23.44 13.20
CA GLU A 828 7.46 -22.71 11.95
C GLU A 828 8.96 -22.52 11.70
N GLY A 829 9.73 -22.20 12.75
CA GLY A 829 11.20 -22.20 12.70
C GLY A 829 11.79 -23.57 12.33
N ASP A 830 11.28 -24.67 12.89
CA ASP A 830 11.78 -26.02 12.61
C ASP A 830 11.39 -26.50 11.19
N GLN A 831 10.26 -26.04 10.66
CA GLN A 831 9.93 -26.19 9.23
C GLN A 831 10.90 -25.39 8.36
N ALA A 832 11.17 -24.12 8.68
CA ALA A 832 12.16 -23.31 7.96
C ALA A 832 13.56 -23.94 8.00
N TYR A 833 13.96 -24.52 9.14
CA TYR A 833 15.23 -25.25 9.30
C TYR A 833 15.28 -26.49 8.40
N THR A 834 14.16 -27.18 8.25
CA THR A 834 14.01 -28.35 7.37
C THR A 834 14.08 -27.95 5.90
N TYR A 835 13.43 -26.85 5.50
CA TYR A 835 13.55 -26.29 4.14
C TYR A 835 14.99 -25.80 3.84
N ALA A 836 15.70 -25.32 4.87
CA ALA A 836 17.10 -24.93 4.75
C ALA A 836 18.02 -26.12 4.50
N GLY A 837 18.04 -27.13 5.39
CA GLY A 837 18.73 -28.41 5.17
C GLY A 837 20.10 -28.29 4.49
N THR A 838 20.38 -29.17 3.52
CA THR A 838 21.57 -29.10 2.65
C THR A 838 21.20 -28.37 1.33
N PRO A 839 22.10 -27.57 0.71
CA PRO A 839 23.50 -27.26 1.08
C PRO A 839 23.68 -26.01 1.94
N PHE A 840 22.61 -25.47 2.52
CA PHE A 840 22.70 -24.33 3.43
C PHE A 840 23.29 -24.73 4.79
N SER A 841 23.62 -23.74 5.61
CA SER A 841 24.05 -23.92 7.00
C SER A 841 23.06 -23.18 7.92
N PRO A 842 21.91 -23.79 8.23
CA PRO A 842 20.92 -23.17 9.11
C PRO A 842 21.35 -23.21 10.58
N VAL A 843 21.15 -22.11 11.28
CA VAL A 843 21.33 -21.94 12.72
C VAL A 843 20.00 -21.52 13.34
N ARG A 844 19.63 -22.13 14.46
CA ARG A 844 18.41 -21.79 15.23
C ARG A 844 18.78 -20.99 16.47
N LEU A 845 18.02 -19.93 16.76
CA LEU A 845 18.09 -19.12 17.98
C LEU A 845 16.67 -18.92 18.51
N TYR A 846 16.20 -19.82 19.38
CA TYR A 846 14.81 -19.80 19.85
C TYR A 846 14.72 -19.28 21.28
N TYR A 847 13.82 -18.35 21.54
CA TYR A 847 13.51 -17.95 22.91
C TYR A 847 12.58 -18.98 23.56
N SER A 848 12.85 -19.34 24.82
CA SER A 848 12.03 -20.26 25.60
C SER A 848 12.24 -20.04 27.09
N GLN A 849 11.17 -19.91 27.85
CA GLN A 849 11.20 -19.91 29.32
C GLN A 849 11.85 -21.18 29.91
N SER A 850 11.92 -22.27 29.14
CA SER A 850 12.64 -23.51 29.48
C SER A 850 13.53 -23.95 28.32
N ALA A 851 14.84 -23.73 28.44
CA ALA A 851 15.83 -24.14 27.45
C ALA A 851 16.08 -25.66 27.51
N THR A 852 15.35 -26.42 26.70
CA THR A 852 15.47 -27.90 26.63
C THR A 852 16.42 -28.40 25.54
N GLN A 853 16.89 -27.50 24.68
CA GLN A 853 17.75 -27.78 23.52
C GLN A 853 18.90 -26.75 23.45
N PRO A 854 20.06 -27.08 22.85
CA PRO A 854 21.22 -26.19 22.82
C PRO A 854 21.04 -24.93 21.96
N TYR A 855 19.97 -24.87 21.16
CA TYR A 855 19.57 -23.70 20.37
C TYR A 855 18.45 -22.86 21.03
N MET A 856 18.02 -23.24 22.23
CA MET A 856 17.02 -22.51 23.01
C MET A 856 17.68 -21.65 24.09
N TYR A 857 17.16 -20.44 24.27
CA TYR A 857 17.66 -19.43 25.20
C TYR A 857 16.55 -19.02 26.17
N SER A 858 16.83 -19.06 27.48
CA SER A 858 15.95 -18.51 28.52
C SER A 858 16.36 -17.12 29.02
N ASP A 859 17.50 -16.59 28.56
CA ASP A 859 17.87 -15.18 28.70
C ASP A 859 17.76 -14.50 27.32
N PRO A 860 16.84 -13.54 27.13
CA PRO A 860 16.69 -12.84 25.86
C PRO A 860 17.93 -12.00 25.50
N ASN A 861 18.73 -11.57 26.48
CA ASN A 861 19.97 -10.84 26.22
C ASN A 861 21.07 -11.76 25.67
N ALA A 862 21.14 -13.00 26.14
CA ALA A 862 22.04 -14.01 25.57
C ALA A 862 21.68 -14.29 24.11
N LEU A 863 20.40 -14.51 23.80
CA LEU A 863 19.90 -14.68 22.42
C LEU A 863 20.25 -13.46 21.57
N LYS A 864 19.90 -12.25 22.02
CA LYS A 864 20.18 -10.97 21.32
C LYS A 864 21.66 -10.80 20.99
N ASN A 865 22.55 -11.08 21.94
CA ASN A 865 23.99 -10.96 21.71
C ASN A 865 24.49 -11.99 20.70
N ASP A 866 23.92 -13.19 20.67
CA ASP A 866 24.28 -14.24 19.71
C ASP A 866 23.73 -13.96 18.30
N LEU A 867 22.50 -13.45 18.21
CA LEU A 867 21.89 -12.90 16.99
C LEU A 867 22.77 -11.80 16.39
N LEU A 868 23.14 -10.79 17.18
CA LEU A 868 23.99 -9.69 16.73
C LEU A 868 25.38 -10.15 16.30
N ARG A 869 25.93 -11.15 16.99
CA ARG A 869 27.19 -11.80 16.59
C ARG A 869 27.05 -12.46 15.22
N HIS A 870 26.02 -13.29 15.02
CA HIS A 870 25.76 -13.95 13.73
C HIS A 870 25.52 -12.95 12.59
N LEU A 871 24.74 -11.89 12.80
CA LEU A 871 24.51 -10.84 11.81
C LEU A 871 25.83 -10.13 11.42
N ASN A 872 26.68 -9.82 12.41
CA ASN A 872 27.99 -9.17 12.21
C ASN A 872 29.04 -10.08 11.57
N ASP A 873 29.05 -11.38 11.90
CA ASP A 873 29.85 -12.41 11.22
C ASP A 873 29.40 -12.57 9.75
N GLY A 874 28.11 -12.40 9.49
CA GLY A 874 27.48 -12.40 8.17
C GLY A 874 26.63 -13.65 7.94
N VAL A 875 25.38 -13.44 7.52
CA VAL A 875 24.45 -14.49 7.09
C VAL A 875 23.77 -14.05 5.78
N GLY A 876 23.38 -15.00 4.93
CA GLY A 876 22.72 -14.69 3.65
C GLY A 876 21.23 -14.43 3.80
N LEU A 877 20.61 -15.08 4.78
CA LEU A 877 19.20 -14.99 5.14
C LEU A 877 19.06 -14.95 6.66
N VAL A 878 18.22 -14.05 7.17
CA VAL A 878 17.65 -14.13 8.51
C VAL A 878 16.13 -14.20 8.39
N THR A 879 15.52 -15.14 9.10
CA THR A 879 14.06 -15.29 9.20
C THR A 879 13.68 -15.22 10.66
N TYR A 880 12.70 -14.37 11.00
CA TYR A 880 12.14 -14.27 12.34
C TYR A 880 10.67 -14.69 12.35
N PHE A 881 10.31 -15.61 13.24
CA PHE A 881 8.93 -16.00 13.54
C PHE A 881 8.60 -15.62 14.99
N GLY A 882 7.57 -14.81 15.20
CA GLY A 882 7.23 -14.38 16.56
C GLY A 882 6.28 -13.21 16.61
N HIS A 883 6.06 -12.68 17.82
CA HIS A 883 5.42 -11.38 18.02
C HIS A 883 6.39 -10.25 17.71
N SER A 884 5.87 -9.05 17.49
CA SER A 884 6.68 -7.85 17.32
C SER A 884 5.84 -6.59 17.52
N SER A 885 6.55 -5.47 17.57
CA SER A 885 6.02 -4.13 17.35
C SER A 885 6.88 -3.46 16.26
N TRP A 886 6.45 -2.31 15.76
CA TRP A 886 7.18 -1.54 14.74
C TRP A 886 8.65 -1.25 15.11
N HIS A 887 9.04 -1.33 16.39
CA HIS A 887 10.42 -1.12 16.86
C HIS A 887 11.17 -2.38 17.36
N GLN A 888 10.52 -3.54 17.55
CA GLN A 888 11.20 -4.70 18.15
C GLN A 888 10.57 -6.07 17.85
N TRP A 889 11.40 -7.11 17.91
CA TRP A 889 10.99 -8.53 17.96
C TRP A 889 10.71 -8.99 19.40
N ALA A 890 9.61 -9.72 19.57
CA ALA A 890 9.04 -10.26 20.82
C ALA A 890 8.69 -9.21 21.88
N VAL A 891 7.98 -9.61 22.94
CA VAL A 891 7.76 -8.76 24.12
C VAL A 891 9.08 -8.62 24.90
N GLU A 892 9.87 -9.69 24.95
CA GLU A 892 11.16 -9.82 25.58
C GLU A 892 12.28 -9.04 24.90
N ASN A 893 11.97 -8.34 23.78
CA ASN A 893 12.90 -7.49 23.07
C ASN A 893 14.15 -8.28 22.62
N LEU A 894 13.94 -9.30 21.78
CA LEU A 894 15.01 -10.13 21.21
C LEU A 894 15.89 -9.33 20.24
N PHE A 895 15.31 -8.32 19.58
CA PHE A 895 16.02 -7.39 18.71
C PHE A 895 15.26 -6.05 18.65
N HIS A 896 15.94 -4.92 18.86
CA HIS A 896 15.34 -3.58 18.87
C HIS A 896 15.89 -2.70 17.74
N ILE A 897 15.14 -1.66 17.36
CA ILE A 897 15.63 -0.54 16.52
C ILE A 897 16.91 0.11 17.10
N ASN A 898 17.11 0.04 18.41
CA ASN A 898 18.31 0.56 19.09
C ASN A 898 19.54 -0.34 18.90
N ASP A 899 19.34 -1.63 18.61
CA ASP A 899 20.40 -2.58 18.33
C ASP A 899 20.92 -2.47 16.88
N VAL A 900 20.17 -1.83 15.97
CA VAL A 900 20.59 -1.59 14.57
C VAL A 900 21.90 -0.79 14.49
N ALA A 901 22.14 0.11 15.45
CA ALA A 901 23.40 0.87 15.55
C ALA A 901 24.61 -0.04 15.89
N ARG A 902 24.38 -1.21 16.51
CA ARG A 902 25.38 -2.22 16.85
C ARG A 902 25.73 -3.13 15.67
N LEU A 903 24.97 -3.05 14.57
CA LEU A 903 25.28 -3.76 13.33
C LEU A 903 26.46 -3.08 12.62
N ASN A 904 27.49 -3.86 12.35
CA ASN A 904 28.73 -3.49 11.69
C ASN A 904 29.15 -4.50 10.62
N ASN A 905 28.22 -5.32 10.12
CA ASN A 905 28.39 -6.35 9.09
C ASN A 905 28.89 -5.84 7.72
N GLN A 906 29.05 -4.53 7.53
CA GLN A 906 29.58 -3.89 6.32
C GLN A 906 28.84 -4.35 5.05
N THR A 907 29.50 -5.16 4.22
CA THR A 907 28.98 -5.71 2.95
C THR A 907 28.54 -7.18 3.05
N ARG A 908 28.47 -7.75 4.27
CA ARG A 908 27.86 -9.05 4.56
C ARG A 908 26.40 -8.87 4.94
N LEU A 909 25.63 -8.39 3.97
CA LEU A 909 24.25 -7.96 4.18
C LEU A 909 23.29 -9.14 3.99
N PRO A 910 22.55 -9.57 5.03
CA PRO A 910 21.48 -10.53 4.86
C PRO A 910 20.28 -9.94 4.14
N LEU A 911 19.45 -10.86 3.63
CA LEU A 911 18.03 -10.64 3.41
C LEU A 911 17.28 -10.96 4.70
N ALA A 912 16.31 -10.12 5.07
CA ALA A 912 15.45 -10.32 6.22
C ALA A 912 14.03 -10.73 5.80
N LEU A 913 13.53 -11.80 6.41
CA LEU A 913 12.17 -12.32 6.28
C LEU A 913 11.47 -12.20 7.63
N GLU A 914 10.68 -11.14 7.77
CA GLU A 914 10.00 -10.76 8.99
C GLU A 914 8.61 -11.42 9.01
N MET A 915 8.54 -12.67 9.47
CA MET A 915 7.32 -13.47 9.48
C MET A 915 6.46 -13.10 10.72
N THR A 916 6.19 -11.81 10.84
CA THR A 916 5.63 -11.12 12.01
C THR A 916 4.90 -9.82 11.60
N CYS A 917 4.23 -9.17 12.56
CA CYS A 917 3.44 -7.95 12.36
C CYS A 917 4.30 -6.67 12.27
N PHE A 918 3.78 -5.57 11.76
CA PHE A 918 4.24 -4.17 11.90
C PHE A 918 5.74 -3.78 11.68
N THR A 919 6.71 -4.67 11.49
CA THR A 919 8.13 -4.29 11.35
C THR A 919 8.37 -3.39 10.13
N ALA A 920 7.52 -3.51 9.11
CA ALA A 920 7.51 -2.69 7.90
C ALA A 920 6.39 -1.62 7.91
N PHE A 921 5.86 -1.20 9.06
CA PHE A 921 4.86 -0.11 9.22
C PHE A 921 5.47 1.29 8.92
N PHE A 922 6.13 1.44 7.77
CA PHE A 922 6.93 2.62 7.37
C PHE A 922 6.15 3.95 7.33
N HIS A 923 4.83 3.89 7.39
CA HIS A 923 3.96 5.06 7.33
C HIS A 923 3.62 5.67 8.70
N HIS A 924 4.25 5.16 9.77
CA HIS A 924 4.17 5.72 11.12
C HIS A 924 4.68 7.17 11.14
N PRO A 925 3.89 8.17 11.59
CA PRO A 925 4.27 9.60 11.51
C PRO A 925 5.37 10.00 12.50
N GLN A 926 5.37 9.39 13.68
CA GLN A 926 6.25 9.82 14.78
C GLN A 926 7.63 9.15 14.80
N TYR A 927 7.77 7.93 14.28
CA TYR A 927 8.94 7.07 14.49
C TYR A 927 9.25 6.23 13.26
N ALA A 928 10.54 6.03 12.99
CA ALA A 928 10.97 5.00 12.03
C ALA A 928 10.77 3.60 12.61
N THR A 929 10.52 2.62 11.75
CA THR A 929 10.41 1.20 12.13
C THR A 929 11.76 0.48 12.14
N LEU A 930 11.73 -0.76 12.64
CA LEU A 930 12.85 -1.69 12.64
C LEU A 930 13.36 -1.93 11.21
N ASP A 931 12.48 -2.30 10.27
CA ASP A 931 12.88 -2.66 8.91
C ASP A 931 13.41 -1.46 8.13
N GLU A 932 12.77 -0.30 8.28
CA GLU A 932 13.27 0.96 7.73
C GLU A 932 14.70 1.25 8.24
N SER A 933 14.93 1.09 9.54
CA SER A 933 16.23 1.34 10.15
C SER A 933 17.28 0.34 9.66
N LEU A 934 16.90 -0.93 9.48
CA LEU A 934 17.76 -1.99 8.93
C LEU A 934 18.17 -1.70 7.47
N VAL A 935 17.24 -1.23 6.62
CA VAL A 935 17.57 -0.87 5.23
C VAL A 935 18.34 0.46 5.16
N ARG A 936 18.00 1.47 5.98
CA ARG A 936 18.70 2.78 6.02
C ARG A 936 20.12 2.70 6.59
N ARG A 937 20.45 1.70 7.42
CA ARG A 937 21.79 1.55 8.05
C ARG A 937 22.91 1.51 7.00
N ALA A 938 23.72 2.57 6.94
CA ALA A 938 24.77 2.71 5.94
C ALA A 938 26.01 1.79 6.15
N GLN A 939 26.31 1.39 7.39
CA GLN A 939 27.49 0.58 7.74
C GLN A 939 27.15 -0.89 8.05
N GLY A 940 26.08 -1.40 7.45
CA GLY A 940 25.56 -2.74 7.73
C GLY A 940 24.05 -2.83 7.59
N GLY A 941 23.39 -3.50 8.52
CA GLY A 941 21.96 -3.76 8.44
C GLY A 941 21.67 -4.87 7.43
N VAL A 942 20.56 -4.74 6.70
CA VAL A 942 20.12 -5.71 5.68
C VAL A 942 20.27 -5.12 4.27
N VAL A 943 20.23 -5.94 3.23
CA VAL A 943 20.11 -5.46 1.84
C VAL A 943 18.64 -5.23 1.44
N ALA A 944 17.73 -6.02 2.00
CA ALA A 944 16.28 -5.82 1.93
C ALA A 944 15.60 -6.53 3.13
N ALA A 945 14.42 -6.05 3.51
CA ALA A 945 13.51 -6.69 4.46
C ALA A 945 12.14 -6.91 3.79
N TRP A 946 11.50 -8.05 4.05
CA TRP A 946 10.13 -8.31 3.66
C TRP A 946 9.30 -8.62 4.91
N GLY A 947 8.40 -7.71 5.26
CA GLY A 947 7.64 -7.73 6.52
C GLY A 947 6.27 -7.07 6.38
N SER A 948 5.47 -7.15 7.43
CA SER A 948 4.09 -6.64 7.44
C SER A 948 4.03 -5.15 7.79
N THR A 949 3.15 -4.43 7.10
CA THR A 949 2.63 -3.11 7.49
C THR A 949 1.46 -3.24 8.47
N GLY A 950 0.88 -4.42 8.65
CA GLY A 950 -0.28 -4.66 9.50
C GLY A 950 -0.01 -5.71 10.57
N LEU A 951 -1.10 -6.22 11.12
CA LEU A 951 -1.16 -7.47 11.88
C LEU A 951 -1.06 -8.67 10.92
N GLY A 952 -1.24 -9.87 11.47
CA GLY A 952 -1.18 -11.12 10.72
C GLY A 952 -1.10 -12.34 11.62
N VAL A 953 -1.23 -13.53 11.02
CA VAL A 953 -1.24 -14.82 11.72
C VAL A 953 -0.10 -15.73 11.24
N THR A 954 0.38 -16.56 12.17
CA THR A 954 1.56 -17.45 12.01
C THR A 954 1.47 -18.40 10.81
N VAL A 955 0.29 -18.96 10.56
CA VAL A 955 -0.01 -19.83 9.41
C VAL A 955 0.19 -19.09 8.08
N GLY A 956 -0.40 -17.91 7.94
CA GLY A 956 -0.29 -17.09 6.75
C GLY A 956 1.16 -16.67 6.49
N HIS A 957 1.89 -16.25 7.54
CA HIS A 957 3.32 -15.96 7.43
C HIS A 957 4.14 -17.18 7.00
N SER A 958 3.79 -18.38 7.48
CA SER A 958 4.46 -19.62 7.07
C SER A 958 4.26 -19.94 5.58
N ARG A 959 3.08 -19.63 5.02
CA ARG A 959 2.79 -19.75 3.58
C ARG A 959 3.61 -18.74 2.77
N LEU A 960 3.71 -17.49 3.22
CA LEU A 960 4.57 -16.47 2.62
C LEU A 960 6.04 -16.95 2.56
N HIS A 961 6.57 -17.43 3.70
CA HIS A 961 7.92 -17.98 3.79
C HIS A 961 8.12 -19.16 2.84
N HIS A 962 7.21 -20.15 2.85
CA HIS A 962 7.31 -21.35 2.01
C HIS A 962 7.35 -21.01 0.51
N GLY A 963 6.44 -20.15 0.03
CA GLY A 963 6.41 -19.75 -1.37
C GLY A 963 7.66 -18.97 -1.79
N PHE A 964 8.10 -18.01 -0.98
CA PHE A 964 9.34 -17.28 -1.21
C PHE A 964 10.54 -18.23 -1.32
N TYR A 965 10.68 -19.12 -0.35
CA TYR A 965 11.81 -20.03 -0.24
C TYR A 965 11.86 -21.02 -1.42
N THR A 966 10.70 -21.54 -1.82
CA THR A 966 10.56 -22.49 -2.93
C THR A 966 10.91 -21.84 -4.27
N ALA A 967 10.38 -20.64 -4.58
CA ALA A 967 10.71 -19.92 -5.81
C ALA A 967 12.17 -19.45 -5.85
N VAL A 968 12.76 -19.06 -4.72
CA VAL A 968 14.18 -18.72 -4.64
C VAL A 968 15.05 -19.93 -4.92
N ARG A 969 14.80 -21.10 -4.29
CA ARG A 969 15.55 -22.35 -4.59
C ARG A 969 15.41 -22.74 -6.06
N ALA A 970 14.20 -22.70 -6.62
CA ALA A 970 13.92 -23.07 -8.01
C ALA A 970 14.65 -22.18 -9.04
N GLY A 971 14.95 -20.92 -8.69
CA GLY A 971 15.62 -19.96 -9.58
C GLY A 971 17.13 -20.18 -9.81
N HIS A 972 17.76 -21.19 -9.19
CA HIS A 972 19.14 -21.63 -9.45
C HIS A 972 20.19 -20.49 -9.64
N GLY A 973 20.29 -19.56 -8.68
CA GLY A 973 21.22 -18.42 -8.72
C GLY A 973 20.82 -17.24 -9.62
N GLY A 974 19.73 -17.37 -10.38
CA GLY A 974 19.09 -16.26 -11.09
C GLY A 974 17.92 -15.62 -10.33
N ALA A 975 17.55 -16.18 -9.17
CA ALA A 975 16.36 -15.78 -8.42
C ALA A 975 16.40 -14.31 -8.00
N ARG A 976 15.30 -13.58 -8.20
CA ARG A 976 15.17 -12.17 -7.77
C ARG A 976 14.15 -12.01 -6.65
N LEU A 977 14.33 -11.05 -5.74
CA LEU A 977 13.47 -10.89 -4.56
C LEU A 977 11.97 -10.84 -4.90
N GLY A 978 11.59 -10.07 -5.92
CA GLY A 978 10.20 -9.97 -6.34
C GLY A 978 9.58 -11.31 -6.78
N SER A 979 10.38 -12.24 -7.32
CA SER A 979 9.89 -13.59 -7.65
C SER A 979 9.56 -14.40 -6.40
N GLY A 980 10.35 -14.24 -5.33
CA GLY A 980 10.07 -14.84 -4.03
C GLY A 980 8.83 -14.24 -3.37
N THR A 981 8.73 -12.90 -3.31
CA THR A 981 7.58 -12.25 -2.67
C THR A 981 6.27 -12.56 -3.41
N LEU A 982 6.27 -12.59 -4.75
CA LEU A 982 5.12 -13.05 -5.54
C LEU A 982 4.76 -14.51 -5.26
N ALA A 983 5.74 -15.41 -5.16
CA ALA A 983 5.49 -16.81 -4.86
C ALA A 983 4.89 -17.03 -3.46
N GLY A 984 5.36 -16.29 -2.46
CA GLY A 984 4.74 -16.29 -1.12
C GLY A 984 3.29 -15.79 -1.14
N LYS A 985 3.01 -14.70 -1.85
CA LYS A 985 1.63 -14.20 -2.04
C LYS A 985 0.74 -15.20 -2.78
N LEU A 986 1.29 -15.89 -3.79
CA LEU A 986 0.60 -16.97 -4.50
C LEU A 986 0.22 -18.16 -3.58
N GLU A 987 1.11 -18.58 -2.69
CA GLU A 987 0.82 -19.62 -1.68
C GLU A 987 -0.32 -19.22 -0.73
N VAL A 988 -0.32 -17.98 -0.23
CA VAL A 988 -1.41 -17.41 0.59
C VAL A 988 -2.73 -17.41 -0.19
N TRP A 989 -2.74 -16.84 -1.40
CA TRP A 989 -3.93 -16.80 -2.26
C TRP A 989 -4.49 -18.21 -2.57
N SER A 990 -3.60 -19.21 -2.72
CA SER A 990 -4.00 -20.59 -2.92
C SER A 990 -4.88 -21.13 -1.78
N SER A 991 -4.60 -20.71 -0.53
CA SER A 991 -5.32 -21.17 0.65
C SER A 991 -6.74 -20.60 0.73
N GLY A 992 -6.93 -19.34 0.31
CA GLY A 992 -8.21 -18.63 0.44
C GLY A 992 -8.53 -18.09 1.83
N VAL A 993 -7.57 -18.14 2.75
CA VAL A 993 -7.57 -17.47 4.05
C VAL A 993 -6.37 -16.54 4.13
N ASP A 994 -6.31 -15.70 5.16
CA ASP A 994 -5.19 -14.77 5.43
C ASP A 994 -4.84 -13.87 4.22
N LEU A 995 -5.87 -13.48 3.43
CA LEU A 995 -5.70 -12.77 2.16
C LEU A 995 -5.30 -11.30 2.32
N ASP A 996 -5.46 -10.74 3.52
CA ASP A 996 -4.90 -9.46 3.96
C ASP A 996 -3.37 -9.39 3.75
N LEU A 997 -2.68 -10.52 3.98
CA LEU A 997 -1.23 -10.66 3.80
C LEU A 997 -0.78 -10.48 2.35
N LEU A 998 -1.68 -10.51 1.37
CA LEU A 998 -1.37 -10.13 0.00
C LEU A 998 -1.04 -8.64 -0.10
N ASP A 999 -1.61 -7.80 0.75
CA ASP A 999 -1.46 -6.36 0.73
C ASP A 999 -0.54 -5.83 1.83
N THR A 1000 -0.63 -6.36 3.06
CA THR A 1000 0.16 -5.87 4.20
C THR A 1000 1.65 -6.21 4.08
N PHE A 1001 2.02 -7.34 3.45
CA PHE A 1001 3.43 -7.71 3.29
C PHE A 1001 4.13 -6.91 2.17
N THR A 1002 4.97 -5.97 2.60
CA THR A 1002 5.68 -5.00 1.76
C THR A 1002 7.19 -5.26 1.75
N LEU A 1003 7.79 -5.25 0.55
CA LEU A 1003 9.23 -5.37 0.39
C LEU A 1003 9.90 -4.01 0.58
N LEU A 1004 10.64 -3.81 1.67
CA LEU A 1004 11.58 -2.71 1.83
C LEU A 1004 12.91 -3.11 1.17
N GLY A 1005 13.06 -2.74 -0.10
CA GLY A 1005 14.17 -3.15 -0.96
C GLY A 1005 13.85 -3.00 -2.45
N ASP A 1006 14.80 -3.39 -3.30
CA ASP A 1006 14.61 -3.44 -4.75
C ASP A 1006 14.16 -4.85 -5.19
N PRO A 1007 12.95 -5.03 -5.77
CA PRO A 1007 12.42 -6.33 -6.17
C PRO A 1007 13.21 -6.99 -7.30
N ALA A 1008 14.04 -6.25 -8.04
CA ALA A 1008 14.94 -6.82 -9.03
C ALA A 1008 16.22 -7.44 -8.41
N THR A 1009 16.42 -7.34 -7.10
CA THR A 1009 17.66 -7.79 -6.44
C THR A 1009 17.86 -9.29 -6.57
N ILE A 1010 19.03 -9.72 -7.06
CA ILE A 1010 19.40 -11.12 -7.24
C ILE A 1010 19.75 -11.75 -5.88
N VAL A 1011 19.11 -12.85 -5.52
CA VAL A 1011 19.28 -13.58 -4.26
C VAL A 1011 20.53 -14.44 -4.31
N ARG A 1012 21.68 -13.81 -4.01
CA ARG A 1012 23.03 -14.36 -4.20
C ARG A 1012 23.35 -15.62 -3.41
N PHE A 1013 22.54 -16.00 -2.41
CA PHE A 1013 22.77 -17.22 -1.65
C PHE A 1013 22.47 -18.52 -2.43
N ASN A 1014 21.77 -18.45 -3.56
CA ASN A 1014 21.46 -19.61 -4.39
C ASN A 1014 22.45 -19.83 -5.57
N ASP A 1015 23.55 -19.08 -5.61
CA ASP A 1015 24.49 -19.02 -6.75
C ASP A 1015 25.51 -20.18 -6.84
N LEU A 1016 25.43 -21.22 -5.98
CA LEU A 1016 26.52 -22.21 -5.90
C LEU A 1016 26.60 -23.16 -7.11
N PRO A 1017 27.81 -23.53 -7.57
CA PRO A 1017 28.01 -24.50 -8.65
C PRO A 1017 27.41 -25.89 -8.38
N GLU A 1018 27.29 -26.31 -7.12
CA GLU A 1018 26.79 -27.63 -6.73
C GLU A 1018 25.29 -27.82 -7.01
N PHE A 1019 24.54 -26.75 -7.30
CA PHE A 1019 23.15 -26.83 -7.76
C PHE A 1019 23.02 -27.22 -9.25
N GLN A 1020 24.11 -27.40 -10.00
CA GLN A 1020 24.04 -27.96 -11.35
C GLN A 1020 23.67 -29.45 -11.34
N ARG A 1021 22.54 -29.78 -11.97
CA ARG A 1021 21.94 -31.12 -11.97
C ARG A 1021 22.88 -32.18 -12.58
N ILE A 1022 23.18 -33.24 -11.82
CA ILE A 1022 23.67 -34.51 -12.39
C ILE A 1022 22.46 -35.25 -12.96
N PHE A 1023 22.33 -35.28 -14.29
CA PHE A 1023 21.34 -36.11 -14.96
C PHE A 1023 21.82 -37.57 -15.00
N LEU A 1024 21.25 -38.43 -14.16
CA LEU A 1024 21.42 -39.87 -14.25
C LEU A 1024 20.47 -40.42 -15.34
N PRO A 1025 20.97 -41.04 -16.43
CA PRO A 1025 20.11 -41.60 -17.46
C PRO A 1025 19.36 -42.82 -16.93
N VAL A 1026 18.03 -42.74 -16.94
CA VAL A 1026 17.16 -43.89 -16.63
C VAL A 1026 17.17 -44.85 -17.82
N VAL A 1027 18.07 -45.82 -17.78
CA VAL A 1027 18.08 -46.93 -18.75
C VAL A 1027 16.98 -47.91 -18.36
N ARG A 1028 15.83 -47.85 -19.04
CA ARG A 1028 14.82 -48.93 -18.97
C ARG A 1028 15.47 -50.23 -19.47
N LYS A 1029 15.34 -51.29 -18.69
CA LYS A 1029 15.70 -52.66 -19.07
C LYS A 1029 14.54 -53.38 -19.73
#